data_AF-A0A953H8U2-F1
#
_entry.id   AF-A0A953H8U2-F1
#
_cell.length_a   1.000
_cell.length_b   1.000
_cell.length_c   1.000
_cell.angle_alpha   90.00
_cell.angle_beta   90.00
_cell.angle_gamma   90.00
#
_symmetry.space_group_name_H-M   'P 1'
#
loop_
_entity.id
_entity.type
_entity.pdbx_description
1 polymer ?
#
loop_
_entity_poly.entity_id
_entity_poly.type
_entity_poly.pdbx_seq_one_letter_code
_entity_poly.pdbx_strand_id
1 'polypeptide(L)'
;MSVTRNETRSSSTGSTSFFRLARTGVSAPLWGVAFFLLFAAGARAEVKPFTFVQISDTHIGAPETEANLTSAILDIQKTFPEAEFIVNTGDVTDMGYNEEFTSYSAVVKAWKKPIYQAIGNHDVRWSESGKENYRNHLGETYINFEHNGVRFILLDVAMLIEHYAHFDGLQMEQLKKDLQALSPGEPAFIAMHHPPLLGRRFEDNEMEFADIIRQFNVPLVMVGHIHSLQRYAVNNTTFAAGGSTYDKKAYRVFKVGPEQIEVLTRNFDKQKTHKEAAIPTQRAASEIGALTVLESSDSGKLRFRLDNGDSAAFREASLEVDDFLTATATRQADGSFTAALGGLNSGRHEVLAQFVDDRGTTQMRVELFTTPKPRAKATGGAEDSAAATTVSIGRVFPLKSGSQCHPTLDGDVLYVGANDHFLRAIDLKNGKVLWERDLHREILSTPAIDGDNVITASLDKYVYCLNKKTGDIVWKRETGQAILASPLVADGVVYIGSGDCHMYALDAKTGAVKWKFPTAKLIKATPALANGKLFFGAWDNTFYCVDAANGQLVWKVPVSTRNLYSAATCNPATTGTKVIVVSHDYSVRCFDQATGSQLWIYKPKKDELGPSYSSPTIVGDVAYMGSIAGRIVGHNVETGEKVLDVELRPGKTDEVFDSVPLVVGEKLYAGTIGGNVYCVDLAKGKVDWSVALQPGFVLTRPVLWGNRLLVASMANAVFEIVGVE
;
A
#
# COMPACT_ATOMS: atom_id res chain seq x y z
N MET A 1 -1.50 64.36 28.39
CA MET A 1 -1.80 65.31 27.30
C MET A 1 -2.56 64.52 26.23
N SER A 2 -3.89 64.41 26.35
CA SER A 2 -4.91 65.35 25.80
C SER A 2 -5.18 64.98 24.32
N VAL A 3 -6.36 64.62 23.83
CA VAL A 3 -7.78 64.89 24.16
C VAL A 3 -8.63 63.85 23.36
N THR A 4 -9.37 62.95 24.01
CA THR A 4 -10.86 62.76 24.02
C THR A 4 -11.59 62.83 22.67
N ARG A 5 -12.52 61.91 22.33
CA ARG A 5 -13.90 61.68 22.85
C ARG A 5 -14.49 60.47 22.09
N ASN A 6 -15.54 59.74 22.46
CA ASN A 6 -16.42 59.55 23.63
C ASN A 6 -17.16 58.21 23.34
N GLU A 7 -17.28 57.30 24.31
CA GLU A 7 -18.52 56.97 25.07
C GLU A 7 -19.71 56.51 24.18
N THR A 8 -20.36 55.36 24.42
CA THR A 8 -21.06 54.95 25.66
C THR A 8 -21.17 53.42 25.75
N ARG A 9 -20.69 52.78 26.83
CA ARG A 9 -21.39 52.38 28.09
C ARG A 9 -22.57 51.41 27.88
N SER A 10 -22.42 50.13 28.26
CA SER A 10 -22.61 49.53 29.61
C SER A 10 -24.07 49.09 29.82
N SER A 11 -24.44 48.00 30.46
CA SER A 11 -23.82 47.30 31.59
C SER A 11 -24.62 46.02 31.90
N SER A 12 -23.93 44.98 32.40
CA SER A 12 -24.23 44.12 33.58
C SER A 12 -25.70 43.80 33.94
N THR A 13 -26.10 42.58 34.31
CA THR A 13 -25.66 41.72 35.43
C THR A 13 -26.38 40.36 35.26
N GLY A 14 -25.78 39.21 35.61
CA GLY A 14 -26.01 38.51 36.90
C GLY A 14 -27.47 38.05 37.09
N SER A 15 -27.85 36.82 37.44
CA SER A 15 -27.18 35.69 38.08
C SER A 15 -28.13 34.48 38.07
N THR A 16 -27.57 33.28 38.06
CA THR A 16 -28.02 32.02 38.73
C THR A 16 -29.45 31.92 39.31
N SER A 17 -30.21 30.88 38.94
CA SER A 17 -30.46 29.72 39.83
C SER A 17 -31.42 28.68 39.21
N PHE A 18 -31.10 27.41 39.49
CA PHE A 18 -31.81 26.16 39.29
C PHE A 18 -33.33 26.17 39.57
N PHE A 19 -34.12 25.42 38.78
CA PHE A 19 -35.24 24.61 39.26
C PHE A 19 -35.50 23.39 38.34
N ARG A 20 -35.63 22.21 38.95
CA ARG A 20 -36.17 20.96 38.38
C ARG A 20 -37.66 21.11 38.06
N LEU A 21 -38.15 20.46 37.00
CA LEU A 21 -39.48 19.78 36.93
C LEU A 21 -39.49 18.93 35.63
N ALA A 22 -39.49 17.60 35.71
CA ALA A 22 -40.65 16.70 35.80
C ALA A 22 -41.47 16.58 34.50
N ARG A 23 -41.60 15.32 34.04
CA ARG A 23 -42.35 14.83 32.88
C ARG A 23 -43.80 15.30 32.85
N THR A 24 -44.32 15.61 31.65
CA THR A 24 -45.63 15.15 31.14
C THR A 24 -45.65 15.31 29.63
N GLY A 25 -46.01 14.25 28.90
CA GLY A 25 -46.19 14.29 27.45
C GLY A 25 -47.52 14.93 27.06
N VAL A 26 -47.53 15.59 25.91
CA VAL A 26 -48.71 15.79 25.06
C VAL A 26 -48.24 15.85 23.60
N SER A 27 -48.87 15.04 22.77
CA SER A 27 -48.79 14.96 21.32
C SER A 27 -49.34 16.19 20.59
N ALA A 28 -48.66 16.68 19.54
CA ALA A 28 -49.20 17.33 18.33
C ALA A 28 -48.03 17.77 17.40
N PRO A 29 -48.24 18.18 16.14
CA PRO A 29 -48.57 17.35 14.98
C PRO A 29 -47.52 17.48 13.83
N LEU A 30 -47.58 16.56 12.87
CA LEU A 30 -46.87 16.61 11.59
C LEU A 30 -47.14 17.92 10.83
N TRP A 31 -46.10 18.74 10.66
CA TRP A 31 -46.02 19.72 9.58
C TRP A 31 -45.06 19.17 8.54
N GLY A 32 -45.62 18.63 7.45
CA GLY A 32 -44.88 18.31 6.25
C GLY A 32 -44.38 19.59 5.61
N VAL A 33 -43.08 19.81 5.64
CA VAL A 33 -42.42 20.80 4.79
C VAL A 33 -41.96 20.04 3.55
N ALA A 34 -42.71 20.17 2.47
CA ALA A 34 -42.28 19.73 1.15
C ALA A 34 -41.13 20.63 0.69
N PHE A 35 -39.90 20.10 0.74
CA PHE A 35 -38.77 20.68 0.03
C PHE A 35 -38.99 20.47 -1.47
N PHE A 36 -39.48 21.49 -2.17
CA PHE A 36 -39.32 21.57 -3.62
C PHE A 36 -37.85 21.90 -3.91
N LEU A 37 -37.04 20.86 -4.13
CA LEU A 37 -35.75 21.00 -4.80
C LEU A 37 -36.03 21.39 -6.25
N LEU A 38 -35.85 22.67 -6.56
CA LEU A 38 -35.66 23.15 -7.92
C LEU A 38 -34.38 22.52 -8.47
N PHE A 39 -34.51 21.39 -9.15
CA PHE A 39 -33.48 20.92 -10.07
C PHE A 39 -33.41 21.94 -11.21
N ALA A 40 -32.40 22.82 -11.17
CA ALA A 40 -31.93 23.44 -12.39
C ALA A 40 -31.49 22.29 -13.29
N ALA A 41 -32.25 22.02 -14.36
CA ALA A 41 -31.85 21.10 -15.41
C ALA A 41 -30.60 21.69 -16.09
N GLY A 42 -29.43 21.44 -15.51
CA GLY A 42 -28.16 21.70 -16.16
C GLY A 42 -28.15 20.95 -17.49
N ALA A 43 -27.71 21.62 -18.55
CA ALA A 43 -27.53 20.97 -19.83
C ALA A 43 -26.62 19.74 -19.63
N ARG A 44 -27.08 18.57 -20.06
CA ARG A 44 -26.31 17.32 -20.01
C ARG A 44 -25.03 17.54 -20.82
N ALA A 45 -23.88 17.11 -20.31
CA ALA A 45 -22.64 17.19 -21.07
C ALA A 45 -22.79 16.38 -22.37
N GLU A 46 -22.60 17.03 -23.52
CA GLU A 46 -22.68 16.39 -24.83
C GLU A 46 -21.30 15.88 -25.23
N VAL A 47 -21.17 14.56 -25.35
CA VAL A 47 -19.93 13.92 -25.82
C VAL A 47 -19.81 14.13 -27.33
N LYS A 48 -18.77 14.86 -27.74
CA LYS A 48 -18.44 15.06 -29.16
C LYS A 48 -17.58 13.90 -29.67
N PRO A 49 -17.72 13.44 -30.92
CA PRO A 49 -16.92 12.33 -31.41
C PRO A 49 -15.42 12.65 -31.52
N PHE A 50 -14.57 11.73 -31.07
CA PHE A 50 -13.12 11.80 -31.22
C PHE A 50 -12.49 10.40 -31.21
N THR A 51 -11.21 10.31 -31.58
CA THR A 51 -10.43 9.06 -31.53
C THR A 51 -9.20 9.26 -30.67
N PHE A 52 -8.86 8.27 -29.85
CA PHE A 52 -7.57 8.21 -29.16
C PHE A 52 -7.01 6.78 -29.15
N VAL A 53 -5.72 6.65 -28.84
CA VAL A 53 -5.00 5.37 -28.83
C VAL A 53 -4.52 5.06 -27.44
N GLN A 54 -4.61 3.80 -27.02
CA GLN A 54 -3.97 3.29 -25.82
C GLN A 54 -2.77 2.41 -26.22
N ILE A 55 -1.59 2.80 -25.76
CA ILE A 55 -0.40 1.95 -25.70
C ILE A 55 -0.15 1.52 -24.25
N SER A 56 0.70 0.53 -24.06
CA SER A 56 1.06 0.04 -22.72
C SER A 56 2.36 -0.75 -22.78
N ASP A 57 3.06 -0.86 -21.65
CA ASP A 57 4.21 -1.74 -21.45
C ASP A 57 5.22 -1.52 -22.57
N THR A 58 5.84 -0.33 -22.56
CA THR A 58 6.84 0.03 -23.58
C THR A 58 8.23 -0.44 -23.20
N HIS A 59 8.51 -0.61 -21.89
CA HIS A 59 9.76 -1.15 -21.33
C HIS A 59 11.01 -0.56 -21.97
N ILE A 60 11.10 0.76 -22.09
CA ILE A 60 12.30 1.39 -22.65
C ILE A 60 13.49 1.08 -21.76
N GLY A 61 14.49 0.41 -22.35
CA GLY A 61 15.72 -0.03 -21.71
C GLY A 61 16.67 -0.77 -22.66
N ALA A 62 16.19 -1.14 -23.85
CA ALA A 62 16.99 -1.79 -24.89
C ALA A 62 16.66 -1.26 -26.30
N PRO A 63 17.61 -1.33 -27.27
CA PRO A 63 17.38 -0.88 -28.64
C PRO A 63 16.16 -1.50 -29.33
N GLU A 64 15.83 -2.76 -29.02
CA GLU A 64 14.64 -3.43 -29.56
C GLU A 64 13.34 -2.79 -29.05
N THR A 65 13.25 -2.50 -27.75
CA THR A 65 12.08 -1.88 -27.14
C THR A 65 11.84 -0.46 -27.68
N GLU A 66 12.91 0.31 -27.90
CA GLU A 66 12.87 1.62 -28.55
C GLU A 66 12.39 1.54 -30.02
N ALA A 67 12.88 0.54 -30.76
CA ALA A 67 12.46 0.31 -32.14
C ALA A 67 10.98 -0.11 -32.24
N ASN A 68 10.50 -0.93 -31.30
CA ASN A 68 9.10 -1.35 -31.24
C ASN A 68 8.18 -0.16 -30.93
N LEU A 69 8.53 0.70 -29.95
CA LEU A 69 7.78 1.92 -29.68
C LEU A 69 7.80 2.89 -30.88
N THR A 70 8.96 3.09 -31.51
CA THR A 70 9.08 3.90 -32.72
C THR A 70 8.14 3.40 -33.82
N SER A 71 8.13 2.09 -34.06
CA SER A 71 7.27 1.45 -35.06
C SER A 71 5.79 1.61 -34.73
N ALA A 72 5.40 1.50 -33.45
CA ALA A 72 4.04 1.74 -33.01
C ALA A 72 3.61 3.18 -33.29
N ILE A 73 4.43 4.18 -32.95
CA ILE A 73 4.13 5.60 -33.19
C ILE A 73 3.97 5.88 -34.69
N LEU A 74 4.87 5.38 -35.53
CA LEU A 74 4.77 5.55 -36.99
C LEU A 74 3.52 4.86 -37.57
N ASP A 75 3.17 3.68 -37.06
CA ASP A 75 1.97 2.95 -37.49
C ASP A 75 0.68 3.70 -37.08
N ILE A 76 0.63 4.26 -35.88
CA ILE A 76 -0.50 5.08 -35.40
C ILE A 76 -0.66 6.30 -36.30
N GLN A 77 0.43 7.03 -36.58
CA GLN A 77 0.40 8.21 -37.45
C GLN A 77 -0.12 7.90 -38.85
N LYS A 78 0.25 6.73 -39.38
CA LYS A 78 -0.16 6.30 -40.72
C LYS A 78 -1.60 5.80 -40.75
N THR A 79 -1.99 4.98 -39.79
CA THR A 79 -3.24 4.20 -39.82
C THR A 79 -4.40 4.94 -39.18
N PHE A 80 -4.12 5.74 -38.15
CA PHE A 80 -5.10 6.50 -37.38
C PHE A 80 -4.67 7.98 -37.24
N PRO A 81 -4.44 8.70 -38.36
CA PRO A 81 -4.03 10.11 -38.31
C PRO A 81 -5.03 11.02 -37.58
N GLU A 82 -6.29 10.59 -37.49
CA GLU A 82 -7.35 11.25 -36.75
C GLU A 82 -7.20 11.17 -35.23
N ALA A 83 -6.42 10.21 -34.70
CA ALA A 83 -6.27 10.04 -33.25
C ALA A 83 -5.70 11.32 -32.60
N GLU A 84 -6.42 11.89 -31.64
CA GLU A 84 -6.14 13.22 -31.09
C GLU A 84 -5.05 13.20 -30.01
N PHE A 85 -4.87 12.08 -29.32
CA PHE A 85 -3.83 11.87 -28.32
C PHE A 85 -3.60 10.37 -28.09
N ILE A 86 -2.54 10.06 -27.33
CA ILE A 86 -2.22 8.71 -26.86
C ILE A 86 -2.33 8.65 -25.33
N VAL A 87 -2.85 7.55 -24.80
CA VAL A 87 -2.76 7.18 -23.37
C VAL A 87 -1.78 6.01 -23.26
N ASN A 88 -0.75 6.14 -22.42
CA ASN A 88 0.16 5.04 -22.08
C ASN A 88 -0.19 4.52 -20.69
N THR A 89 -0.58 3.25 -20.55
CA THR A 89 -0.97 2.66 -19.26
C THR A 89 0.20 2.05 -18.48
N GLY A 90 1.34 2.73 -18.44
CA GLY A 90 2.48 2.40 -17.58
C GLY A 90 3.51 1.43 -18.14
N ASP A 91 4.51 1.14 -17.29
CA ASP A 91 5.76 0.47 -17.63
C ASP A 91 6.42 1.13 -18.85
N VAL A 92 6.65 2.45 -18.66
CA VAL A 92 7.27 3.31 -19.66
C VAL A 92 8.71 2.86 -19.90
N THR A 93 9.42 2.67 -18.80
CA THR A 93 10.82 2.24 -18.72
C THR A 93 10.92 0.81 -18.19
N ASP A 94 12.08 0.17 -18.33
CA ASP A 94 12.28 -1.17 -17.79
C ASP A 94 12.77 -1.15 -16.33
N MET A 95 13.54 -0.12 -15.96
CA MET A 95 14.24 -0.03 -14.68
C MET A 95 14.01 1.29 -13.93
N GLY A 96 13.28 2.25 -14.50
CA GLY A 96 13.02 3.55 -13.87
C GLY A 96 14.24 4.49 -13.88
N TYR A 97 15.26 4.18 -14.67
CA TYR A 97 16.48 5.00 -14.74
C TYR A 97 16.27 6.26 -15.59
N ASN A 98 17.00 7.32 -15.23
CA ASN A 98 16.89 8.63 -15.86
C ASN A 98 17.16 8.59 -17.38
N GLU A 99 18.12 7.76 -17.81
CA GLU A 99 18.47 7.57 -19.21
C GLU A 99 17.35 6.91 -20.01
N GLU A 100 16.61 5.98 -19.40
CA GLU A 100 15.47 5.30 -20.03
C GLU A 100 14.31 6.28 -20.26
N PHE A 101 14.02 7.14 -19.28
CA PHE A 101 13.04 8.23 -19.45
C PHE A 101 13.47 9.25 -20.52
N THR A 102 14.77 9.56 -20.58
CA THR A 102 15.34 10.42 -21.63
C THR A 102 15.13 9.79 -23.01
N SER A 103 15.41 8.48 -23.15
CA SER A 103 15.21 7.73 -24.40
C SER A 103 13.74 7.66 -24.80
N TYR A 104 12.85 7.31 -23.87
CA TYR A 104 11.41 7.30 -24.11
C TYR A 104 10.94 8.67 -24.63
N SER A 105 11.32 9.75 -23.94
CA SER A 105 11.00 11.13 -24.33
C SER A 105 11.54 11.48 -25.72
N ALA A 106 12.66 10.91 -26.15
CA ALA A 106 13.21 11.11 -27.49
C ALA A 106 12.40 10.37 -28.56
N VAL A 107 12.02 9.11 -28.30
CA VAL A 107 11.23 8.29 -29.23
C VAL A 107 9.85 8.90 -29.47
N VAL A 108 9.15 9.28 -28.40
CA VAL A 108 7.77 9.74 -28.52
C VAL A 108 7.63 11.15 -29.12
N LYS A 109 8.71 11.94 -29.22
CA LYS A 109 8.72 13.24 -29.92
C LYS A 109 8.31 13.15 -31.39
N ALA A 110 8.35 11.97 -32.01
CA ALA A 110 7.84 11.76 -33.36
C ALA A 110 6.31 12.01 -33.42
N TRP A 111 5.58 11.68 -32.36
CA TRP A 111 4.17 12.01 -32.19
C TRP A 111 4.00 13.48 -31.79
N LYS A 112 3.26 14.25 -32.58
CA LYS A 112 3.14 15.72 -32.42
C LYS A 112 1.90 16.15 -31.62
N LYS A 113 1.09 15.20 -31.18
CA LYS A 113 -0.09 15.44 -30.35
C LYS A 113 0.20 14.99 -28.91
N PRO A 114 -0.67 15.28 -27.93
CA PRO A 114 -0.42 14.89 -26.55
C PRO A 114 -0.27 13.38 -26.37
N ILE A 115 0.53 13.01 -25.38
CA ILE A 115 0.55 11.69 -24.77
C ILE A 115 0.31 11.91 -23.28
N TYR A 116 -0.55 11.10 -22.67
CA TYR A 116 -0.78 11.06 -21.23
C TYR A 116 -0.33 9.70 -20.71
N GLN A 117 0.51 9.67 -19.69
CA GLN A 117 1.11 8.43 -19.19
C GLN A 117 0.60 8.17 -17.77
N ALA A 118 0.28 6.91 -17.49
CA ALA A 118 0.24 6.40 -16.12
C ALA A 118 1.64 5.85 -15.79
N ILE A 119 1.97 5.81 -14.51
CA ILE A 119 3.21 5.22 -14.00
C ILE A 119 3.01 3.73 -13.72
N GLY A 120 3.98 2.88 -14.10
CA GLY A 120 3.98 1.44 -13.82
C GLY A 120 5.00 1.02 -12.77
N ASN A 121 5.00 -0.27 -12.39
CA ASN A 121 5.96 -0.76 -11.41
C ASN A 121 7.39 -0.78 -11.96
N HIS A 122 7.63 -1.05 -13.23
CA HIS A 122 8.98 -1.00 -13.79
C HIS A 122 9.60 0.40 -13.75
N ASP A 123 8.76 1.44 -13.71
CA ASP A 123 9.20 2.83 -13.59
C ASP A 123 9.75 3.18 -12.19
N VAL A 124 9.48 2.36 -11.16
CA VAL A 124 9.78 2.69 -9.75
C VAL A 124 10.36 1.55 -8.92
N ARG A 125 10.26 0.31 -9.38
CA ARG A 125 10.63 -0.89 -8.60
C ARG A 125 12.14 -1.03 -8.41
N TRP A 126 12.91 -0.57 -9.39
CA TRP A 126 14.36 -0.79 -9.44
C TRP A 126 15.18 0.48 -9.24
N SER A 127 14.51 1.62 -9.12
CA SER A 127 15.12 2.92 -8.87
C SER A 127 14.35 3.70 -7.82
N GLU A 128 15.05 4.08 -6.77
CA GLU A 128 14.58 4.97 -5.71
C GLU A 128 14.24 6.37 -6.22
N SER A 129 14.84 6.76 -7.34
CA SER A 129 14.57 8.02 -8.03
C SER A 129 13.52 7.86 -9.12
N GLY A 130 12.91 6.68 -9.31
CA GLY A 130 11.99 6.40 -10.40
C GLY A 130 10.82 7.39 -10.50
N LYS A 131 10.16 7.70 -9.37
CA LYS A 131 9.10 8.74 -9.34
C LYS A 131 9.63 10.15 -9.62
N GLU A 132 10.84 10.48 -9.19
CA GLU A 132 11.47 11.78 -9.49
C GLU A 132 11.83 11.87 -10.98
N ASN A 133 12.43 10.83 -11.53
CA ASN A 133 12.78 10.72 -12.95
C ASN A 133 11.53 10.81 -13.83
N TYR A 134 10.46 10.11 -13.46
CA TYR A 134 9.16 10.20 -14.11
C TYR A 134 8.68 11.66 -14.13
N ARG A 135 8.62 12.33 -12.97
CA ARG A 135 8.13 13.71 -12.88
C ARG A 135 8.96 14.69 -13.70
N ASN A 136 10.28 14.52 -13.70
CA ASN A 136 11.20 15.38 -14.44
C ASN A 136 11.03 15.27 -15.96
N HIS A 137 10.58 14.12 -16.48
CA HIS A 137 10.45 13.89 -17.92
C HIS A 137 9.01 13.98 -18.43
N LEU A 138 8.06 13.47 -17.65
CA LEU A 138 6.69 13.17 -18.08
C LEU A 138 5.64 13.99 -17.31
N GLY A 139 6.01 14.63 -16.19
CA GLY A 139 5.13 15.45 -15.37
C GLY A 139 4.48 14.69 -14.21
N GLU A 140 3.39 15.25 -13.66
CA GLU A 140 2.74 14.69 -12.48
C GLU A 140 2.15 13.29 -12.73
N THR A 141 2.09 12.47 -11.68
CA THR A 141 1.64 11.08 -11.76
C THR A 141 0.11 10.95 -11.67
N TYR A 142 -0.58 11.94 -11.09
CA TYR A 142 -2.03 12.10 -11.18
C TYR A 142 -2.39 13.14 -12.22
N ILE A 143 -3.14 12.75 -13.25
CA ILE A 143 -3.50 13.63 -14.37
C ILE A 143 -5.02 13.67 -14.46
N ASN A 144 -5.60 14.87 -14.51
CA ASN A 144 -7.03 15.07 -14.73
C ASN A 144 -7.24 16.14 -15.81
N PHE A 145 -7.90 15.78 -16.91
CA PHE A 145 -8.25 16.70 -17.98
C PHE A 145 -9.62 16.39 -18.59
N GLU A 146 -10.20 17.38 -19.26
CA GLU A 146 -11.43 17.22 -20.04
C GLU A 146 -11.08 17.23 -21.53
N HIS A 147 -11.75 16.38 -22.30
CA HIS A 147 -11.67 16.38 -23.76
C HIS A 147 -13.01 15.98 -24.37
N ASN A 148 -13.60 16.89 -25.16
CA ASN A 148 -14.81 16.66 -25.96
C ASN A 148 -16.01 16.12 -25.17
N GLY A 149 -16.22 16.62 -23.96
CA GLY A 149 -17.29 16.23 -23.05
C GLY A 149 -17.00 14.96 -22.25
N VAL A 150 -15.75 14.50 -22.22
CA VAL A 150 -15.29 13.32 -21.46
C VAL A 150 -14.19 13.72 -20.49
N ARG A 151 -14.32 13.29 -19.24
CA ARG A 151 -13.28 13.42 -18.21
C ARG A 151 -12.27 12.29 -18.36
N PHE A 152 -10.98 12.60 -18.36
CA PHE A 152 -9.89 11.63 -18.28
C PHE A 152 -9.15 11.77 -16.96
N ILE A 153 -8.96 10.67 -16.23
CA ILE A 153 -8.22 10.64 -14.96
C ILE A 153 -7.19 9.52 -15.02
N LEU A 154 -5.91 9.84 -14.86
CA LEU A 154 -4.83 8.86 -14.78
C LEU A 154 -4.33 8.79 -13.34
N LEU A 155 -4.20 7.57 -12.81
CA LEU A 155 -3.85 7.30 -11.41
C LEU A 155 -2.42 6.78 -11.27
N ASP A 156 -1.77 7.20 -10.19
CA ASP A 156 -0.53 6.65 -9.66
C ASP A 156 -0.85 5.50 -8.70
N VAL A 157 -0.66 4.28 -9.17
CA VAL A 157 -0.83 3.06 -8.34
C VAL A 157 0.51 2.43 -7.95
N ALA A 158 1.62 3.02 -8.39
CA ALA A 158 2.93 2.41 -8.29
C ALA A 158 3.58 2.74 -6.94
N MET A 159 4.01 1.72 -6.20
CA MET A 159 4.74 1.86 -4.95
C MET A 159 6.26 1.85 -5.21
N LEU A 160 6.98 2.76 -4.57
CA LEU A 160 8.42 2.92 -4.79
C LEU A 160 9.20 1.69 -4.28
N ILE A 161 10.11 1.15 -5.09
CA ILE A 161 10.88 -0.08 -4.83
C ILE A 161 10.00 -1.34 -4.64
N GLU A 162 8.73 -1.29 -5.01
CA GLU A 162 7.80 -2.41 -4.84
C GLU A 162 7.29 -2.96 -6.17
N HIS A 163 6.86 -4.23 -6.14
CA HIS A 163 6.16 -4.85 -7.26
C HIS A 163 4.65 -4.65 -7.18
N TYR A 164 4.11 -4.62 -5.97
CA TYR A 164 2.68 -4.48 -5.71
C TYR A 164 2.22 -3.03 -5.90
N ALA A 165 0.90 -2.86 -5.98
CA ALA A 165 0.25 -1.58 -6.17
C ALA A 165 -0.62 -1.20 -4.98
N HIS A 166 -0.88 0.10 -4.84
CA HIS A 166 -1.70 0.66 -3.78
C HIS A 166 -2.32 1.98 -4.25
N PHE A 167 -3.60 2.19 -3.95
CA PHE A 167 -4.24 3.47 -4.14
C PHE A 167 -4.04 4.34 -2.90
N ASP A 168 -3.15 5.34 -3.00
CA ASP A 168 -2.90 6.26 -1.89
C ASP A 168 -4.17 6.99 -1.43
N GLY A 169 -4.32 7.19 -0.12
CA GLY A 169 -5.49 7.85 0.48
C GLY A 169 -5.76 9.25 -0.06
N LEU A 170 -4.72 10.09 -0.25
CA LEU A 170 -4.90 11.44 -0.82
C LEU A 170 -5.38 11.38 -2.26
N GLN A 171 -4.89 10.41 -3.03
CA GLN A 171 -5.32 10.19 -4.40
C GLN A 171 -6.77 9.70 -4.46
N MET A 172 -7.19 8.79 -3.58
CA MET A 172 -8.59 8.32 -3.53
C MET A 172 -9.56 9.43 -3.14
N GLU A 173 -9.17 10.29 -2.19
CA GLU A 173 -9.94 11.50 -1.88
C GLU A 173 -10.04 12.43 -3.10
N GLN A 174 -8.95 12.63 -3.85
CA GLN A 174 -8.94 13.48 -5.03
C GLN A 174 -9.78 12.89 -6.16
N LEU A 175 -9.66 11.59 -6.43
CA LEU A 175 -10.48 10.88 -7.40
C LEU A 175 -11.97 11.05 -7.09
N LYS A 176 -12.36 10.87 -5.83
CA LYS A 176 -13.74 11.06 -5.40
C LYS A 176 -14.22 12.49 -5.63
N LYS A 177 -13.41 13.51 -5.29
CA LYS A 177 -13.74 14.92 -5.54
C LYS A 177 -13.91 15.21 -7.04
N ASP A 178 -13.01 14.68 -7.87
CA ASP A 178 -13.03 14.89 -9.31
C ASP A 178 -14.25 14.25 -9.97
N LEU A 179 -14.63 13.05 -9.53
CA LEU A 179 -15.84 12.39 -10.01
C LEU A 179 -17.12 13.07 -9.51
N GLN A 180 -17.12 13.62 -8.29
CA GLN A 180 -18.23 14.43 -7.78
C GLN A 180 -18.40 15.77 -8.51
N ALA A 181 -17.34 16.28 -9.12
CA ALA A 181 -17.35 17.52 -9.89
C ALA A 181 -17.84 17.34 -11.34
N LEU A 182 -18.12 16.11 -11.78
CA LEU A 182 -18.63 15.83 -13.12
C LEU A 182 -19.98 16.50 -13.36
N SER A 183 -20.16 17.03 -14.57
CA SER A 183 -21.46 17.53 -15.02
C SER A 183 -22.45 16.36 -15.15
N PRO A 184 -23.78 16.60 -15.03
CA PRO A 184 -24.77 15.54 -15.20
C PRO A 184 -24.59 14.78 -16.52
N GLY A 185 -24.34 13.47 -16.43
CA GLY A 185 -24.12 12.59 -17.58
C GLY A 185 -22.73 12.66 -18.23
N GLU A 186 -21.80 13.50 -17.75
CA GLU A 186 -20.41 13.51 -18.21
C GLU A 186 -19.75 12.16 -17.89
N PRO A 187 -19.26 11.40 -18.89
CA PRO A 187 -18.51 10.19 -18.63
C PRO A 187 -17.08 10.50 -18.16
N ALA A 188 -16.56 9.64 -17.29
CA ALA A 188 -15.14 9.64 -16.91
C ALA A 188 -14.45 8.35 -17.35
N PHE A 189 -13.33 8.49 -18.05
CA PHE A 189 -12.44 7.39 -18.42
C PHE A 189 -11.22 7.43 -17.50
N ILE A 190 -10.92 6.30 -16.86
CA ILE A 190 -9.80 6.21 -15.93
C ILE A 190 -8.68 5.39 -16.57
N ALA A 191 -7.42 5.75 -16.34
CA ALA A 191 -6.27 4.95 -16.74
C ALA A 191 -5.30 4.71 -15.56
N MET A 192 -4.74 3.52 -15.50
CA MET A 192 -3.72 3.14 -14.50
C MET A 192 -2.89 1.98 -15.05
N HIS A 193 -1.85 1.55 -14.33
CA HIS A 193 -1.02 0.43 -14.79
C HIS A 193 -1.54 -0.93 -14.35
N HIS A 194 -1.73 -1.16 -13.05
CA HIS A 194 -2.21 -2.45 -12.56
C HIS A 194 -3.71 -2.64 -12.80
N PRO A 195 -4.17 -3.86 -13.09
CA PRO A 195 -5.59 -4.14 -13.35
C PRO A 195 -6.34 -4.58 -12.07
N PRO A 196 -7.14 -3.70 -11.44
CA PRO A 196 -7.92 -4.08 -10.27
C PRO A 196 -9.05 -5.04 -10.65
N LEU A 197 -9.48 -5.88 -9.72
CA LEU A 197 -10.65 -6.77 -9.84
C LEU A 197 -10.50 -7.90 -10.88
N LEU A 198 -9.27 -8.21 -11.31
CA LEU A 198 -8.99 -9.28 -12.30
C LEU A 198 -8.98 -10.71 -11.69
N GLY A 199 -9.30 -10.84 -10.39
CA GLY A 199 -9.29 -12.12 -9.66
C GLY A 199 -7.91 -12.58 -9.18
N ARG A 200 -6.85 -11.85 -9.57
CA ARG A 200 -5.55 -11.82 -8.87
C ARG A 200 -5.40 -10.42 -8.27
N ARG A 201 -5.11 -10.34 -6.99
CA ARG A 201 -4.92 -9.07 -6.29
C ARG A 201 -3.54 -8.49 -6.63
N PHE A 202 -3.51 -7.32 -7.27
CA PHE A 202 -2.30 -6.52 -7.49
C PHE A 202 -2.27 -5.33 -6.53
N GLU A 203 -3.43 -4.71 -6.33
CA GLU A 203 -3.70 -3.62 -5.40
C GLU A 203 -4.33 -4.16 -4.12
N ASP A 204 -3.81 -3.78 -2.95
CA ASP A 204 -4.41 -4.16 -1.67
C ASP A 204 -5.81 -3.58 -1.44
N ASN A 205 -6.06 -2.35 -1.91
CA ASN A 205 -7.31 -1.62 -1.72
C ASN A 205 -8.14 -1.43 -3.00
N GLU A 206 -8.08 -2.38 -3.95
CA GLU A 206 -8.88 -2.36 -5.18
C GLU A 206 -10.39 -2.16 -4.96
N MET A 207 -10.92 -2.61 -3.83
CA MET A 207 -12.34 -2.46 -3.49
C MET A 207 -12.73 -1.02 -3.11
N GLU A 208 -11.82 -0.25 -2.52
CA GLU A 208 -12.06 1.18 -2.25
C GLU A 208 -12.24 1.94 -3.57
N PHE A 209 -11.36 1.68 -4.54
CA PHE A 209 -11.49 2.19 -5.90
C PHE A 209 -12.81 1.78 -6.55
N ALA A 210 -13.15 0.48 -6.48
CA ALA A 210 -14.41 -0.06 -7.02
C ALA A 210 -15.64 0.62 -6.41
N ASP A 211 -15.63 0.88 -5.10
CA ASP A 211 -16.69 1.54 -4.37
C ASP A 211 -16.87 3.01 -4.76
N ILE A 212 -15.77 3.71 -5.07
CA ILE A 212 -15.83 5.07 -5.58
C ILE A 212 -16.44 5.07 -6.99
N ILE A 213 -15.85 4.34 -7.93
CA ILE A 213 -16.21 4.49 -9.36
C ILE A 213 -17.61 3.99 -9.69
N ARG A 214 -18.15 3.01 -8.95
CA ARG A 214 -19.49 2.45 -9.23
C ARG A 214 -20.63 3.46 -9.02
N GLN A 215 -20.36 4.55 -8.31
CA GLN A 215 -21.30 5.63 -8.04
C GLN A 215 -21.41 6.63 -9.20
N PHE A 216 -20.50 6.59 -10.17
CA PHE A 216 -20.38 7.59 -11.23
C PHE A 216 -20.47 6.95 -12.63
N ASN A 217 -20.60 7.79 -13.66
CA ASN A 217 -20.59 7.35 -15.06
C ASN A 217 -19.15 7.05 -15.51
N VAL A 218 -18.59 5.92 -15.06
CA VAL A 218 -17.25 5.43 -15.44
C VAL A 218 -17.40 4.21 -16.36
N PRO A 219 -17.62 4.40 -17.68
CA PRO A 219 -17.83 3.27 -18.59
C PRO A 219 -16.54 2.52 -18.95
N LEU A 220 -15.38 3.18 -18.87
CA LEU A 220 -14.09 2.66 -19.32
C LEU A 220 -12.98 2.91 -18.29
N VAL A 221 -12.29 1.85 -17.91
CA VAL A 221 -11.00 1.89 -17.21
C VAL A 221 -9.95 1.22 -18.09
N MET A 222 -8.83 1.88 -18.30
CA MET A 222 -7.71 1.39 -19.11
C MET A 222 -6.57 0.95 -18.18
N VAL A 223 -6.03 -0.24 -18.43
CA VAL A 223 -5.03 -0.89 -17.57
C VAL A 223 -3.87 -1.46 -18.40
N GLY A 224 -2.73 -1.75 -17.78
CA GLY A 224 -1.53 -2.37 -18.37
C GLY A 224 -1.16 -3.71 -17.71
N HIS A 225 0.14 -3.95 -17.52
CA HIS A 225 0.76 -4.98 -16.67
C HIS A 225 0.66 -6.43 -17.15
N ILE A 226 -0.49 -6.85 -17.68
CA ILE A 226 -0.76 -8.28 -17.99
C ILE A 226 -0.28 -8.72 -19.38
N HIS A 227 0.37 -7.83 -20.13
CA HIS A 227 0.93 -8.07 -21.47
C HIS A 227 -0.04 -8.76 -22.46
N SER A 228 -1.34 -8.48 -22.30
CA SER A 228 -2.40 -9.10 -23.08
C SER A 228 -3.50 -8.10 -23.40
N LEU A 229 -4.14 -8.28 -24.57
CA LEU A 229 -5.27 -7.46 -25.00
C LEU A 229 -6.58 -8.01 -24.41
N GLN A 230 -6.61 -8.26 -23.11
CA GLN A 230 -7.80 -8.73 -22.42
C GLN A 230 -8.77 -7.58 -22.13
N ARG A 231 -10.07 -7.88 -22.11
CA ARG A 231 -11.10 -7.04 -21.52
C ARG A 231 -11.90 -7.84 -20.51
N TYR A 232 -12.37 -7.17 -19.47
CA TYR A 232 -13.27 -7.74 -18.47
C TYR A 232 -14.24 -6.64 -18.01
N ALA A 233 -15.33 -7.03 -17.37
CA ALA A 233 -16.31 -6.10 -16.85
C ALA A 233 -16.67 -6.49 -15.42
N VAL A 234 -16.54 -5.52 -14.51
CA VAL A 234 -16.90 -5.68 -13.10
C VAL A 234 -17.67 -4.44 -12.69
N ASN A 235 -18.74 -4.65 -11.91
CA ASN A 235 -19.61 -3.56 -11.43
C ASN A 235 -20.09 -2.66 -12.58
N ASN A 236 -20.43 -3.22 -13.75
CA ASN A 236 -20.85 -2.52 -14.97
C ASN A 236 -19.83 -1.53 -15.59
N THR A 237 -18.56 -1.56 -15.15
CA THR A 237 -17.46 -0.84 -15.80
C THR A 237 -16.67 -1.79 -16.68
N THR A 238 -16.33 -1.37 -17.90
CA THR A 238 -15.43 -2.14 -18.76
C THR A 238 -13.99 -1.78 -18.45
N PHE A 239 -13.17 -2.79 -18.21
CA PHE A 239 -11.72 -2.68 -18.09
C PHE A 239 -11.07 -3.17 -19.38
N ALA A 240 -10.11 -2.40 -19.90
CA ALA A 240 -9.41 -2.71 -21.15
C ALA A 240 -7.90 -2.66 -20.95
N ALA A 241 -7.26 -3.84 -21.03
CA ALA A 241 -5.81 -3.94 -20.96
C ALA A 241 -5.17 -3.53 -22.29
N GLY A 242 -4.16 -2.67 -22.23
CA GLY A 242 -3.52 -2.06 -23.39
C GLY A 242 -2.69 -3.03 -24.25
N GLY A 243 -2.50 -4.27 -23.77
CA GLY A 243 -1.67 -5.26 -24.45
C GLY A 243 -0.21 -5.15 -23.99
N SER A 244 0.70 -5.17 -24.96
CA SER A 244 2.11 -4.85 -24.75
C SER A 244 2.66 -4.34 -26.07
N THR A 245 3.19 -3.11 -26.03
CA THR A 245 3.78 -2.47 -27.21
C THR A 245 5.12 -3.12 -27.54
N TYR A 246 5.88 -3.52 -26.52
CA TYR A 246 7.20 -4.10 -26.70
C TYR A 246 7.16 -5.58 -27.16
N ASP A 247 6.33 -6.44 -26.55
CA ASP A 247 6.30 -7.89 -26.84
C ASP A 247 5.22 -8.25 -27.86
N LYS A 248 3.95 -7.89 -27.58
CA LYS A 248 2.83 -8.25 -28.46
C LYS A 248 2.74 -7.41 -29.73
N LYS A 249 3.50 -6.31 -29.79
CA LYS A 249 3.52 -5.35 -30.89
C LYS A 249 2.11 -4.93 -31.28
N ALA A 250 1.33 -4.55 -30.28
CA ALA A 250 -0.07 -4.20 -30.46
C ALA A 250 -0.50 -3.04 -29.55
N TYR A 251 -1.55 -2.34 -29.98
CA TYR A 251 -2.20 -1.25 -29.25
C TYR A 251 -3.72 -1.25 -29.47
N ARG A 252 -4.44 -0.49 -28.66
CA ARG A 252 -5.91 -0.30 -28.77
C ARG A 252 -6.24 1.06 -29.35
N VAL A 253 -7.33 1.13 -30.11
CA VAL A 253 -7.89 2.38 -30.62
C VAL A 253 -9.32 2.49 -30.13
N PHE A 254 -9.65 3.66 -29.59
CA PHE A 254 -10.99 3.99 -29.09
C PHE A 254 -11.57 5.10 -29.95
N LYS A 255 -12.68 4.80 -30.63
CA LYS A 255 -13.47 5.79 -31.35
C LYS A 255 -14.69 6.13 -30.49
N VAL A 256 -14.63 7.27 -29.83
CA VAL A 256 -15.62 7.73 -28.87
C VAL A 256 -16.72 8.46 -29.64
N GLY A 257 -17.96 8.06 -29.42
CA GLY A 257 -19.16 8.75 -29.90
C GLY A 257 -20.13 9.05 -28.76
N PRO A 258 -21.23 9.78 -29.04
CA PRO A 258 -22.18 10.20 -28.02
C PRO A 258 -22.85 9.03 -27.29
N GLU A 259 -23.09 7.92 -28.00
CA GLU A 259 -23.79 6.75 -27.46
C GLU A 259 -22.87 5.57 -27.15
N GLN A 260 -21.79 5.42 -27.91
CA GLN A 260 -20.91 4.26 -27.83
C GLN A 260 -19.45 4.60 -28.10
N ILE A 261 -18.57 3.78 -27.54
CA ILE A 261 -17.13 3.75 -27.74
C ILE A 261 -16.83 2.49 -28.53
N GLU A 262 -16.43 2.64 -29.79
CA GLU A 262 -15.94 1.51 -30.60
C GLU A 262 -14.49 1.20 -30.23
N VAL A 263 -14.23 -0.06 -29.90
CA VAL A 263 -12.90 -0.54 -29.49
C VAL A 263 -12.31 -1.41 -30.60
N LEU A 264 -11.14 -1.02 -31.07
CA LEU A 264 -10.34 -1.75 -32.03
C LEU A 264 -9.01 -2.18 -31.41
N THR A 265 -8.46 -3.29 -31.87
CA THR A 265 -7.07 -3.66 -31.64
C THR A 265 -6.29 -3.70 -32.92
N ARG A 266 -5.02 -3.27 -32.84
CA ARG A 266 -4.11 -3.21 -33.97
C ARG A 266 -2.82 -3.93 -33.59
N ASN A 267 -2.45 -4.95 -34.36
CA ASN A 267 -1.12 -5.56 -34.28
C ASN A 267 -0.24 -4.96 -35.39
N PHE A 268 0.62 -4.00 -35.04
CA PHE A 268 1.33 -3.17 -36.03
C PHE A 268 2.36 -3.96 -36.84
N ASP A 269 2.92 -5.03 -36.27
CA ASP A 269 3.83 -5.96 -36.94
C ASP A 269 3.15 -6.72 -38.09
N LYS A 270 1.97 -7.31 -37.81
CA LYS A 270 1.19 -8.09 -38.78
C LYS A 270 0.33 -7.23 -39.70
N GLN A 271 0.28 -5.93 -39.47
CA GLN A 271 -0.59 -5.00 -40.19
C GLN A 271 -2.09 -5.36 -40.18
N LYS A 272 -2.57 -5.96 -39.08
CA LYS A 272 -3.98 -6.33 -38.88
C LYS A 272 -4.69 -5.44 -37.85
N THR A 273 -5.96 -5.15 -38.14
CA THR A 273 -6.90 -4.46 -37.24
C THR A 273 -8.09 -5.38 -36.99
N HIS A 274 -8.50 -5.51 -35.73
CA HIS A 274 -9.65 -6.28 -35.30
C HIS A 274 -10.63 -5.37 -34.55
N LYS A 275 -11.91 -5.44 -34.91
CA LYS A 275 -12.98 -4.80 -34.13
C LYS A 275 -13.38 -5.74 -33.01
N GLU A 276 -13.40 -5.25 -31.77
CA GLU A 276 -13.69 -6.08 -30.61
C GLU A 276 -15.13 -5.95 -30.14
N ALA A 277 -15.51 -4.74 -29.73
CA ALA A 277 -16.79 -4.46 -29.11
C ALA A 277 -17.15 -2.97 -29.21
N ALA A 278 -18.40 -2.68 -28.86
CA ALA A 278 -18.87 -1.35 -28.55
C ALA A 278 -19.19 -1.28 -27.06
N ILE A 279 -18.69 -0.26 -26.38
CA ILE A 279 -18.97 0.02 -24.96
C ILE A 279 -19.93 1.22 -24.92
N PRO A 280 -21.04 1.19 -24.16
CA PRO A 280 -21.89 2.36 -24.00
C PRO A 280 -21.11 3.54 -23.39
N THR A 281 -21.23 4.74 -23.98
CA THR A 281 -20.62 5.97 -23.42
C THR A 281 -21.34 6.42 -22.15
N GLN A 282 -22.60 6.04 -22.01
CA GLN A 282 -23.40 6.28 -20.82
C GLN A 282 -23.61 4.97 -20.09
N ARG A 283 -23.19 4.93 -18.83
CA ARG A 283 -23.49 3.87 -17.89
C ARG A 283 -24.45 4.41 -16.84
N ALA A 284 -25.48 3.64 -16.48
CA ALA A 284 -26.24 3.93 -15.28
C ALA A 284 -25.32 3.78 -14.06
N ALA A 285 -25.25 4.82 -13.20
CA ALA A 285 -24.67 4.66 -11.87
C ALA A 285 -25.34 3.44 -11.23
N SER A 286 -24.55 2.52 -10.66
CA SER A 286 -25.17 1.31 -10.15
C SER A 286 -25.94 1.67 -8.88
N GLU A 287 -27.26 1.47 -8.88
CA GLU A 287 -28.06 1.36 -7.66
C GLU A 287 -27.76 0.02 -6.96
N ILE A 288 -26.49 -0.29 -6.77
CA ILE A 288 -26.05 -1.43 -5.97
C ILE A 288 -26.19 -0.97 -4.52
N GLY A 289 -27.24 -1.49 -3.88
CA GLY A 289 -27.58 -1.21 -2.50
C GLY A 289 -26.50 -1.73 -1.56
N ALA A 290 -26.56 -1.28 -0.31
CA ALA A 290 -25.62 -1.75 0.71
C ALA A 290 -25.73 -3.27 0.88
N LEU A 291 -24.59 -3.92 1.07
CA LEU A 291 -24.57 -5.32 1.43
C LEU A 291 -24.79 -5.45 2.94
N THR A 292 -25.90 -6.06 3.33
CA THR A 292 -26.32 -6.18 4.72
C THR A 292 -26.12 -7.61 5.21
N VAL A 293 -25.40 -7.75 6.31
CA VAL A 293 -25.29 -9.02 7.06
C VAL A 293 -26.51 -9.15 7.95
N LEU A 294 -27.30 -10.19 7.71
CA LEU A 294 -28.53 -10.48 8.44
C LEU A 294 -28.25 -11.37 9.66
N GLU A 295 -27.35 -12.35 9.51
CA GLU A 295 -26.95 -13.26 10.58
C GLU A 295 -25.47 -13.65 10.43
N SER A 296 -24.76 -13.75 11.54
CA SER A 296 -23.40 -14.32 11.62
C SER A 296 -23.30 -15.23 12.85
N SER A 297 -22.61 -16.37 12.72
CA SER A 297 -22.36 -17.29 13.84
C SER A 297 -20.88 -17.60 14.04
N ASP A 298 -20.51 -17.99 15.26
CA ASP A 298 -19.18 -18.51 15.61
C ASP A 298 -18.78 -19.78 14.85
N SER A 299 -19.76 -20.46 14.23
CA SER A 299 -19.52 -21.61 13.35
C SER A 299 -19.20 -21.19 11.91
N GLY A 300 -19.02 -19.88 11.67
CA GLY A 300 -18.76 -19.27 10.37
C GLY A 300 -19.94 -19.33 9.40
N LYS A 301 -21.17 -19.53 9.89
CA LYS A 301 -22.36 -19.41 9.03
C LYS A 301 -22.69 -17.92 8.87
N LEU A 302 -22.90 -17.50 7.63
CA LEU A 302 -23.30 -16.14 7.29
C LEU A 302 -24.58 -16.14 6.49
N ARG A 303 -25.45 -15.20 6.82
CA ARG A 303 -26.60 -14.82 6.00
C ARG A 303 -26.49 -13.36 5.65
N PHE A 304 -26.55 -13.03 4.37
CA PHE A 304 -26.36 -11.68 3.86
C PHE A 304 -27.31 -11.40 2.69
N ARG A 305 -27.57 -10.13 2.41
CA ARG A 305 -28.39 -9.69 1.28
C ARG A 305 -27.90 -8.35 0.74
N LEU A 306 -27.99 -8.17 -0.57
CA LEU A 306 -27.83 -6.86 -1.21
C LEU A 306 -29.11 -6.05 -1.06
N ASP A 307 -29.08 -4.89 -0.40
CA ASP A 307 -30.25 -4.04 -0.17
C ASP A 307 -30.52 -3.10 -1.35
N ASN A 308 -30.56 -3.65 -2.57
CA ASN A 308 -31.23 -2.97 -3.68
C ASN A 308 -32.59 -3.61 -3.94
N GLY A 309 -33.48 -2.86 -4.59
CA GLY A 309 -34.75 -3.38 -5.10
C GLY A 309 -34.60 -4.47 -6.18
N ASP A 310 -33.38 -4.97 -6.42
CA ASP A 310 -32.98 -5.86 -7.52
C ASP A 310 -32.28 -7.14 -7.00
N SER A 311 -32.33 -7.43 -5.69
CA SER A 311 -31.81 -8.68 -5.10
C SER A 311 -32.42 -9.96 -5.69
N ALA A 312 -33.53 -9.79 -6.43
CA ALA A 312 -34.18 -10.83 -7.22
C ALA A 312 -33.39 -11.25 -8.48
N ALA A 313 -32.52 -10.39 -9.04
CA ALA A 313 -31.82 -10.62 -10.31
C ALA A 313 -30.56 -11.48 -10.18
N PHE A 314 -29.92 -11.51 -9.00
CA PHE A 314 -28.70 -12.29 -8.79
C PHE A 314 -28.99 -13.78 -8.63
N ARG A 315 -28.33 -14.58 -9.46
CA ARG A 315 -28.51 -16.04 -9.52
C ARG A 315 -27.55 -16.76 -8.60
N GLU A 316 -26.31 -16.27 -8.54
CA GLU A 316 -25.23 -16.87 -7.78
C GLU A 316 -24.58 -15.81 -6.90
N ALA A 317 -24.14 -16.24 -5.72
CA ALA A 317 -23.26 -15.46 -4.90
C ALA A 317 -22.15 -16.36 -4.34
N SER A 318 -20.95 -15.82 -4.23
CA SER A 318 -19.81 -16.42 -3.54
C SER A 318 -19.24 -15.43 -2.55
N LEU A 319 -18.60 -15.95 -1.51
CA LEU A 319 -17.80 -15.18 -0.57
C LEU A 319 -16.34 -15.59 -0.73
N GLU A 320 -15.45 -14.63 -0.57
CA GLU A 320 -14.03 -14.82 -0.30
C GLU A 320 -13.69 -14.11 1.01
N VAL A 321 -13.06 -14.80 1.95
CA VAL A 321 -12.78 -14.29 3.30
C VAL A 321 -11.29 -14.22 3.58
N ASP A 322 -10.82 -13.05 4.00
CA ASP A 322 -9.43 -12.61 4.12
C ASP A 322 -8.59 -12.92 2.88
N ASP A 323 -9.19 -12.87 1.71
CA ASP A 323 -8.58 -13.39 0.49
C ASP A 323 -8.11 -14.82 0.69
N PHE A 324 -8.92 -15.72 1.24
CA PHE A 324 -8.54 -17.13 1.46
C PHE A 324 -9.68 -18.11 1.34
N LEU A 325 -10.69 -18.01 2.20
CA LEU A 325 -11.76 -18.99 2.21
C LEU A 325 -12.81 -18.58 1.20
N THR A 326 -12.95 -19.39 0.15
CA THR A 326 -14.05 -19.23 -0.78
C THR A 326 -15.22 -20.12 -0.35
N ALA A 327 -16.42 -19.56 -0.38
CA ALA A 327 -17.64 -20.31 -0.15
C ALA A 327 -18.70 -19.90 -1.15
N THR A 328 -19.29 -20.88 -1.83
CA THR A 328 -20.51 -20.65 -2.59
C THR A 328 -21.65 -20.39 -1.61
N ALA A 329 -22.43 -19.35 -1.87
CA ALA A 329 -23.58 -19.02 -1.06
C ALA A 329 -24.85 -19.59 -1.70
N THR A 330 -25.72 -20.17 -0.86
CA THR A 330 -27.02 -20.71 -1.27
C THR A 330 -28.08 -19.64 -1.12
N ARG A 331 -28.80 -19.35 -2.21
CA ARG A 331 -29.92 -18.39 -2.22
C ARG A 331 -31.09 -18.91 -1.38
N GLN A 332 -31.68 -18.02 -0.59
CA GLN A 332 -32.82 -18.27 0.29
C GLN A 332 -34.11 -17.73 -0.35
N ALA A 333 -35.26 -18.18 0.17
CA ALA A 333 -36.58 -17.83 -0.38
C ALA A 333 -36.91 -16.33 -0.27
N ASP A 334 -36.34 -15.63 0.73
CA ASP A 334 -36.50 -14.18 0.94
C ASP A 334 -35.52 -13.33 0.13
N GLY A 335 -34.74 -13.95 -0.78
CA GLY A 335 -33.73 -13.27 -1.60
C GLY A 335 -32.40 -13.01 -0.88
N SER A 336 -32.24 -13.44 0.37
CA SER A 336 -30.92 -13.47 1.03
C SER A 336 -30.08 -14.65 0.56
N PHE A 337 -28.78 -14.64 0.87
CA PHE A 337 -27.85 -15.72 0.59
C PHE A 337 -27.26 -16.24 1.90
N THR A 338 -26.96 -17.53 1.96
CA THR A 338 -26.33 -18.16 3.12
C THR A 338 -25.08 -18.91 2.71
N ALA A 339 -23.96 -18.66 3.37
CA ALA A 339 -22.70 -19.37 3.17
C ALA A 339 -22.21 -19.97 4.49
N ALA A 340 -21.52 -21.11 4.42
CA ALA A 340 -20.84 -21.71 5.56
C ALA A 340 -19.33 -21.58 5.37
N LEU A 341 -18.68 -20.85 6.28
CA LEU A 341 -17.24 -20.65 6.32
C LEU A 341 -16.65 -21.52 7.41
N GLY A 342 -15.89 -22.55 7.03
CA GLY A 342 -15.09 -23.35 7.97
C GLY A 342 -13.66 -22.83 8.06
N GLY A 343 -12.98 -23.05 9.19
CA GLY A 343 -11.53 -22.87 9.28
C GLY A 343 -11.02 -21.44 9.52
N LEU A 344 -11.89 -20.51 9.92
CA LEU A 344 -11.46 -19.16 10.31
C LEU A 344 -10.68 -19.20 11.63
N ASN A 345 -9.57 -18.46 11.68
CA ASN A 345 -8.90 -18.13 12.93
C ASN A 345 -9.82 -17.27 13.81
N SER A 346 -9.55 -17.19 15.11
CA SER A 346 -10.28 -16.23 15.95
C SER A 346 -9.82 -14.81 15.64
N GLY A 347 -10.74 -13.89 15.33
CA GLY A 347 -10.43 -12.48 15.08
C GLY A 347 -11.39 -11.77 14.12
N ARG A 348 -10.95 -10.61 13.62
CA ARG A 348 -11.66 -9.85 12.58
C ARG A 348 -11.25 -10.35 11.20
N HIS A 349 -12.21 -10.46 10.29
CA HIS A 349 -12.02 -10.91 8.93
C HIS A 349 -12.63 -9.95 7.90
N GLU A 350 -11.97 -9.83 6.76
CA GLU A 350 -12.50 -9.17 5.57
C GLU A 350 -13.31 -10.16 4.73
N VAL A 351 -14.45 -9.76 4.17
CA VAL A 351 -15.19 -10.58 3.21
C VAL A 351 -15.50 -9.84 1.94
N LEU A 352 -15.09 -10.42 0.81
CA LEU A 352 -15.51 -10.03 -0.51
C LEU A 352 -16.69 -10.91 -0.94
N ALA A 353 -17.84 -10.31 -1.20
CA ALA A 353 -18.97 -10.99 -1.81
C ALA A 353 -18.99 -10.71 -3.32
N GLN A 354 -19.00 -11.79 -4.11
CA GLN A 354 -19.26 -11.75 -5.54
C GLN A 354 -20.70 -12.15 -5.80
N PHE A 355 -21.39 -11.40 -6.65
CA PHE A 355 -22.71 -11.71 -7.16
C PHE A 355 -22.66 -11.78 -8.69
N VAL A 356 -23.33 -12.76 -9.26
CA VAL A 356 -23.41 -12.93 -10.73
C VAL A 356 -24.87 -12.86 -11.17
N ASP A 357 -25.12 -12.01 -12.17
CA ASP A 357 -26.39 -11.89 -12.88
C ASP A 357 -26.17 -11.86 -14.41
N ASP A 358 -27.22 -11.56 -15.17
CA ASP A 358 -27.13 -11.46 -16.64
C ASP A 358 -26.31 -10.26 -17.14
N ARG A 359 -26.03 -9.27 -16.27
CA ARG A 359 -25.26 -8.05 -16.58
C ARG A 359 -23.76 -8.28 -16.34
N GLY A 360 -23.39 -9.28 -15.54
CA GLY A 360 -22.02 -9.70 -15.29
C GLY A 360 -21.73 -9.92 -13.81
N THR A 361 -20.49 -9.66 -13.41
CA THR A 361 -20.03 -9.83 -12.02
C THR A 361 -20.13 -8.50 -11.28
N THR A 362 -20.81 -8.53 -10.14
CA THR A 362 -20.82 -7.46 -9.13
C THR A 362 -19.99 -7.90 -7.93
N GLN A 363 -19.05 -7.08 -7.51
CA GLN A 363 -18.21 -7.29 -6.33
C GLN A 363 -18.51 -6.23 -5.27
N MET A 364 -18.71 -6.68 -4.04
CA MET A 364 -18.95 -5.84 -2.88
C MET A 364 -18.23 -6.36 -1.66
N ARG A 365 -17.82 -5.45 -0.78
CA ARG A 365 -17.15 -5.80 0.46
C ARG A 365 -18.11 -5.84 1.65
N VAL A 366 -17.83 -6.74 2.56
CA VAL A 366 -18.43 -6.90 3.88
C VAL A 366 -17.32 -7.04 4.90
N GLU A 367 -17.48 -6.42 6.05
CA GLU A 367 -16.63 -6.72 7.20
C GLU A 367 -17.32 -7.75 8.08
N LEU A 368 -16.56 -8.74 8.55
CA LEU A 368 -17.06 -9.74 9.48
C LEU A 368 -16.19 -9.84 10.73
N PHE A 369 -16.84 -10.16 11.83
CA PHE A 369 -16.19 -10.44 13.10
C PHE A 369 -16.51 -11.88 13.48
N THR A 370 -15.50 -12.72 13.70
CA THR A 370 -15.69 -14.03 14.32
C THR A 370 -15.25 -13.96 15.78
N THR A 371 -16.06 -14.50 16.67
CA THR A 371 -15.68 -14.68 18.08
C THR A 371 -15.17 -16.10 18.33
N PRO A 372 -14.16 -16.29 19.20
CA PRO A 372 -13.66 -17.64 19.53
C PRO A 372 -14.78 -18.50 20.10
N LYS A 373 -14.81 -19.79 19.72
CA LYS A 373 -15.67 -20.79 20.38
C LYS A 373 -15.44 -20.72 21.90
N PRO A 374 -16.48 -20.53 22.73
CA PRO A 374 -16.36 -20.86 24.13
C PRO A 374 -15.90 -22.31 24.22
N ARG A 375 -14.81 -22.60 24.95
CA ARG A 375 -14.45 -23.98 25.27
C ARG A 375 -15.70 -24.68 25.78
N ALA A 376 -16.09 -25.78 25.14
CA ALA A 376 -17.15 -26.63 25.68
C ALA A 376 -16.76 -26.96 27.12
N LYS A 377 -17.65 -26.64 28.08
CA LYS A 377 -17.46 -26.97 29.49
C LYS A 377 -17.13 -28.46 29.59
N ALA A 378 -15.88 -28.79 29.90
CA ALA A 378 -15.59 -30.05 30.55
C ALA A 378 -16.35 -30.00 31.87
N THR A 379 -17.23 -30.97 32.08
CA THR A 379 -18.05 -31.10 33.27
C THR A 379 -17.19 -31.18 34.53
N GLY A 380 -17.38 -30.22 35.44
CA GLY A 380 -17.00 -30.33 36.85
C GLY A 380 -15.77 -29.51 37.28
N GLY A 381 -16.00 -28.42 37.99
CA GLY A 381 -14.98 -27.64 38.71
C GLY A 381 -15.27 -26.15 38.66
N ALA A 382 -15.60 -25.56 39.81
CA ALA A 382 -15.73 -24.11 39.97
C ALA A 382 -14.37 -23.53 40.33
N GLU A 383 -13.87 -22.56 39.55
CA GLU A 383 -13.05 -21.43 40.00
C GLU A 383 -12.78 -20.45 38.83
N ASP A 384 -12.88 -19.16 39.15
CA ASP A 384 -12.55 -17.92 38.44
C ASP A 384 -12.82 -17.77 36.93
N SER A 385 -13.91 -17.05 36.63
CA SER A 385 -14.20 -16.47 35.32
C SER A 385 -13.31 -15.25 35.04
N ALA A 386 -12.06 -15.47 34.65
CA ALA A 386 -11.39 -14.49 33.80
C ALA A 386 -12.04 -14.58 32.41
N ALA A 387 -12.84 -13.57 32.04
CA ALA A 387 -13.36 -13.46 30.68
C ALA A 387 -12.16 -13.49 29.71
N ALA A 388 -12.11 -14.46 28.79
CA ALA A 388 -11.08 -14.49 27.76
C ALA A 388 -11.15 -13.19 26.96
N THR A 389 -10.15 -12.33 27.13
CA THR A 389 -10.04 -11.05 26.42
C THR A 389 -9.95 -11.38 24.93
N THR A 390 -10.98 -11.00 24.16
CA THR A 390 -11.00 -11.29 22.72
C THR A 390 -10.10 -10.27 22.01
N VAL A 391 -9.12 -10.76 21.26
CA VAL A 391 -8.23 -9.92 20.43
C VAL A 391 -9.07 -9.12 19.45
N SER A 392 -8.90 -7.80 19.44
CA SER A 392 -9.71 -6.91 18.59
C SER A 392 -8.97 -5.60 18.27
N ILE A 393 -9.45 -4.90 17.24
CA ILE A 393 -8.99 -3.54 16.93
C ILE A 393 -9.55 -2.59 18.01
N GLY A 394 -8.64 -1.88 18.68
CA GLY A 394 -8.94 -0.79 19.58
C GLY A 394 -9.09 0.53 18.82
N ARG A 395 -8.30 1.53 19.21
CA ARG A 395 -8.24 2.83 18.53
C ARG A 395 -7.58 2.73 17.15
N VAL A 396 -8.01 3.61 16.26
CA VAL A 396 -7.35 3.86 14.97
C VAL A 396 -6.85 5.29 14.99
N PHE A 397 -5.56 5.49 14.75
CA PHE A 397 -4.94 6.79 14.61
C PHE A 397 -4.82 7.10 13.11
N PRO A 398 -5.75 7.90 12.54
CA PRO A 398 -5.79 8.13 11.10
C PRO A 398 -4.58 8.96 10.65
N LEU A 399 -4.06 8.57 9.50
CA LEU A 399 -3.09 9.31 8.68
C LEU A 399 -3.81 9.74 7.39
N LYS A 400 -3.20 10.60 6.57
CA LYS A 400 -3.80 10.98 5.27
C LYS A 400 -3.38 10.04 4.14
N SER A 401 -2.36 9.22 4.39
CA SER A 401 -1.69 8.36 3.41
C SER A 401 -1.07 7.17 4.14
N GLY A 402 -0.77 6.10 3.40
CA GLY A 402 -0.18 4.87 3.91
C GLY A 402 1.17 5.08 4.59
N SER A 403 1.48 4.24 5.57
CA SER A 403 2.77 4.29 6.27
C SER A 403 3.54 2.99 6.10
N GLN A 404 4.78 3.14 5.61
CA GLN A 404 5.80 2.08 5.55
C GLN A 404 6.82 2.21 6.70
N CYS A 405 6.66 3.21 7.56
CA CYS A 405 7.51 3.42 8.72
C CYS A 405 7.07 2.54 9.88
N HIS A 406 8.02 1.91 10.59
CA HIS A 406 7.67 1.28 11.85
C HIS A 406 7.19 2.35 12.85
N PRO A 407 6.13 2.09 13.62
CA PRO A 407 5.73 3.00 14.70
C PRO A 407 6.87 3.10 15.73
N THR A 408 7.31 4.30 16.08
CA THR A 408 8.37 4.52 17.08
C THR A 408 7.79 5.12 18.35
N LEU A 409 8.12 4.56 19.51
CA LEU A 409 7.55 4.98 20.80
C LEU A 409 8.58 5.67 21.70
N ASP A 410 8.14 6.71 22.39
CA ASP A 410 8.80 7.27 23.57
C ASP A 410 7.76 7.47 24.69
N GLY A 411 7.66 6.49 25.57
CA GLY A 411 6.59 6.42 26.57
C GLY A 411 5.21 6.32 25.92
N ASP A 412 4.39 7.35 26.10
CA ASP A 412 3.02 7.44 25.58
C ASP A 412 2.91 8.26 24.28
N VAL A 413 4.04 8.59 23.65
CA VAL A 413 4.07 9.33 22.39
C VAL A 413 4.50 8.41 21.26
N LEU A 414 3.68 8.35 20.22
CA LEU A 414 3.96 7.68 18.96
C LEU A 414 4.55 8.68 17.95
N TYR A 415 5.67 8.31 17.35
CA TYR A 415 6.27 8.98 16.20
C TYR A 415 6.12 8.11 14.96
N VAL A 416 5.53 8.67 13.89
CA VAL A 416 5.28 7.93 12.65
C VAL A 416 5.34 8.86 11.44
N GLY A 417 6.04 8.42 10.39
CA GLY A 417 6.05 9.05 9.07
C GLY A 417 5.08 8.34 8.12
N ALA A 418 4.65 9.02 7.06
CA ALA A 418 3.77 8.46 6.04
C ALA A 418 4.12 8.96 4.64
N ASN A 419 3.46 8.39 3.64
CA ASN A 419 3.64 8.75 2.23
C ASN A 419 2.97 10.10 1.88
N ASP A 420 2.35 10.79 2.85
CA ASP A 420 1.90 12.19 2.72
C ASP A 420 2.98 13.22 3.09
N HIS A 421 4.21 12.77 3.33
CA HIS A 421 5.39 13.59 3.59
C HIS A 421 5.45 14.13 5.03
N PHE A 422 4.49 13.78 5.90
CA PHE A 422 4.45 14.28 7.27
C PHE A 422 5.00 13.29 8.29
N LEU A 423 5.95 13.75 9.11
CA LEU A 423 6.28 13.12 10.39
C LEU A 423 5.33 13.66 11.46
N ARG A 424 4.80 12.78 12.31
CA ARG A 424 3.85 13.13 13.37
C ARG A 424 4.30 12.63 14.72
N ALA A 425 3.97 13.41 15.75
CA ALA A 425 3.93 12.92 17.14
C ALA A 425 2.48 12.87 17.60
N ILE A 426 2.05 11.73 18.13
CA ILE A 426 0.67 11.46 18.56
C ILE A 426 0.68 11.00 20.01
N ASP A 427 -0.12 11.64 20.85
CA ASP A 427 -0.35 11.20 22.23
C ASP A 427 -1.28 9.97 22.21
N LEU A 428 -0.76 8.81 22.63
CA LEU A 428 -1.48 7.55 22.60
C LEU A 428 -2.63 7.50 23.62
N LYS A 429 -2.57 8.28 24.71
CA LYS A 429 -3.61 8.27 25.74
C LYS A 429 -4.92 8.89 25.27
N ASN A 430 -4.86 9.89 24.40
CA ASN A 430 -6.05 10.59 23.91
C ASN A 430 -6.17 10.64 22.38
N GLY A 431 -5.18 10.15 21.63
CA GLY A 431 -5.15 10.13 20.17
C GLY A 431 -4.89 11.49 19.52
N LYS A 432 -4.51 12.52 20.29
CA LYS A 432 -4.28 13.86 19.76
C LYS A 432 -2.91 13.93 19.08
N VAL A 433 -2.88 14.45 17.85
CA VAL A 433 -1.65 14.88 17.20
C VAL A 433 -1.05 16.05 18.00
N LEU A 434 0.13 15.83 18.58
CA LEU A 434 0.89 16.83 19.32
C LEU A 434 1.52 17.85 18.36
N TRP A 435 2.11 17.34 17.26
CA TRP A 435 2.62 18.13 16.15
C TRP A 435 2.69 17.27 14.88
N GLU A 436 2.69 17.94 13.73
CA GLU A 436 3.02 17.35 12.42
C GLU A 436 4.00 18.25 11.66
N ARG A 437 4.87 17.63 10.86
CA ARG A 437 5.92 18.32 10.11
C ARG A 437 6.07 17.74 8.72
N ASP A 438 5.87 18.60 7.73
CA ASP A 438 6.12 18.32 6.31
C ASP A 438 7.64 18.24 6.07
N LEU A 439 8.11 17.07 5.61
CA LEU A 439 9.48 16.80 5.20
C LEU A 439 9.62 16.73 3.67
N HIS A 440 8.70 17.37 2.95
CA HIS A 440 8.68 17.67 1.52
C HIS A 440 8.53 16.49 0.56
N ARG A 441 8.92 15.27 0.94
CA ARG A 441 8.66 14.01 0.22
C ARG A 441 8.31 12.87 1.19
N GLU A 442 7.83 11.78 0.62
CA GLU A 442 7.40 10.56 1.30
C GLU A 442 8.45 10.10 2.35
N ILE A 443 7.97 9.62 3.49
CA ILE A 443 8.82 9.17 4.59
C ILE A 443 8.70 7.65 4.70
N LEU A 444 9.74 6.96 4.22
CA LEU A 444 9.90 5.50 4.36
C LEU A 444 10.84 5.13 5.52
N SER A 445 11.67 6.09 5.96
CA SER A 445 12.61 5.92 7.06
C SER A 445 11.87 5.86 8.40
N THR A 446 12.00 4.75 9.11
CA THR A 446 11.52 4.61 10.49
C THR A 446 12.22 5.64 11.40
N PRO A 447 11.48 6.47 12.16
CA PRO A 447 12.08 7.45 13.05
C PRO A 447 12.87 6.78 14.20
N ALA A 448 14.01 7.36 14.57
CA ALA A 448 14.80 6.96 15.74
C ALA A 448 14.78 8.04 16.82
N ILE A 449 14.74 7.64 18.09
CA ILE A 449 14.78 8.57 19.24
C ILE A 449 16.22 8.72 19.73
N ASP A 450 16.66 9.97 19.90
CA ASP A 450 17.96 10.33 20.49
C ASP A 450 17.79 11.44 21.52
N GLY A 451 17.68 11.08 22.79
CA GLY A 451 17.45 12.04 23.87
C GLY A 451 16.16 12.85 23.66
N ASP A 452 16.29 14.17 23.46
CA ASP A 452 15.18 15.10 23.18
C ASP A 452 14.83 15.21 21.69
N ASN A 453 15.46 14.42 20.82
CA ASN A 453 15.29 14.49 19.38
C ASN A 453 14.65 13.24 18.79
N VAL A 454 14.00 13.42 17.65
CA VAL A 454 13.58 12.36 16.73
C VAL A 454 14.29 12.57 15.40
N ILE A 455 14.92 11.51 14.89
CA ILE A 455 15.73 11.54 13.67
C ILE A 455 15.07 10.64 12.63
N THR A 456 14.91 11.13 11.40
CA THR A 456 14.39 10.35 10.28
C THR A 456 14.98 10.87 8.95
N ALA A 457 14.59 10.28 7.83
CA ALA A 457 14.97 10.73 6.50
C ALA A 457 13.78 10.72 5.55
N SER A 458 13.88 11.46 4.45
CA SER A 458 12.85 11.55 3.43
C SER A 458 13.43 11.25 2.05
N LEU A 459 12.56 10.91 1.11
CA LEU A 459 12.92 10.80 -0.30
C LEU A 459 13.36 12.14 -0.92
N ASP A 460 13.23 13.25 -0.18
CA ASP A 460 13.72 14.58 -0.57
C ASP A 460 15.25 14.74 -0.49
N LYS A 461 15.97 13.66 -0.16
CA LYS A 461 17.44 13.57 -0.07
C LYS A 461 18.03 14.08 1.26
N TYR A 462 17.19 14.36 2.26
CA TYR A 462 17.62 14.87 3.56
C TYR A 462 17.41 13.88 4.72
N VAL A 463 18.39 13.87 5.62
CA VAL A 463 18.25 13.37 6.99
C VAL A 463 17.85 14.55 7.88
N TYR A 464 16.80 14.36 8.67
CA TYR A 464 16.21 15.35 9.55
C TYR A 464 16.37 14.96 11.02
N CYS A 465 16.73 15.91 11.86
CA CYS A 465 16.63 15.82 13.31
C CYS A 465 15.69 16.90 13.80
N LEU A 466 14.67 16.49 14.53
CA LEU A 466 13.62 17.37 15.05
C LEU A 466 13.56 17.25 16.56
N ASN A 467 13.21 18.34 17.23
CA ASN A 467 12.87 18.29 18.64
C ASN A 467 11.62 17.43 18.82
N LYS A 468 11.70 16.37 19.61
CA LYS A 468 10.61 15.39 19.74
C LYS A 468 9.33 15.98 20.36
N LYS A 469 9.43 17.06 21.12
CA LYS A 469 8.29 17.71 21.79
C LYS A 469 7.58 18.74 20.91
N THR A 470 8.32 19.49 20.09
CA THR A 470 7.77 20.60 19.29
C THR A 470 7.69 20.30 17.79
N GLY A 471 8.43 19.31 17.32
CA GLY A 471 8.61 19.04 15.89
C GLY A 471 9.51 20.07 15.20
N ASP A 472 10.19 20.96 15.91
CA ASP A 472 11.05 21.94 15.24
C ASP A 472 12.33 21.29 14.74
N ILE A 473 12.72 21.58 13.49
CA ILE A 473 13.96 21.07 12.90
C ILE A 473 15.15 21.65 13.67
N VAL A 474 15.91 20.78 14.33
CA VAL A 474 17.17 21.12 15.01
C VAL A 474 18.29 21.21 13.99
N TRP A 475 18.37 20.22 13.09
CA TRP A 475 19.27 20.23 11.93
C TRP A 475 18.69 19.37 10.82
N LYS A 476 19.15 19.64 9.58
CA LYS A 476 18.97 18.73 8.45
C LYS A 476 20.26 18.59 7.65
N ARG A 477 20.47 17.43 7.04
CA ARG A 477 21.65 17.13 6.23
C ARG A 477 21.24 16.51 4.91
N GLU A 478 21.60 17.17 3.82
CA GLU A 478 21.49 16.62 2.47
C GLU A 478 22.54 15.53 2.26
N THR A 479 22.16 14.43 1.60
CA THR A 479 23.08 13.43 1.07
C THR A 479 23.35 13.68 -0.42
N GLY A 480 22.43 13.29 -1.29
CA GLY A 480 22.51 13.51 -2.74
C GLY A 480 21.44 12.79 -3.58
N GLN A 481 20.78 11.78 -3.03
CA GLN A 481 19.65 11.06 -3.63
C GLN A 481 18.69 10.59 -2.52
N ALA A 482 17.52 10.10 -2.92
CA ALA A 482 16.45 9.67 -2.02
C ALA A 482 16.96 8.69 -0.94
N ILE A 483 16.41 8.79 0.27
CA ILE A 483 16.84 7.99 1.42
C ILE A 483 15.68 7.08 1.86
N LEU A 484 15.87 5.77 1.67
CA LEU A 484 14.91 4.74 2.10
C LEU A 484 15.31 4.08 3.42
N ALA A 485 16.60 4.09 3.76
CA ALA A 485 17.11 3.49 4.98
C ALA A 485 16.65 4.27 6.22
N SER A 486 16.53 3.55 7.34
CA SER A 486 16.26 4.18 8.63
C SER A 486 17.56 4.51 9.37
N PRO A 487 17.61 5.58 10.18
CA PRO A 487 18.79 5.93 10.97
C PRO A 487 19.03 4.92 12.10
N LEU A 488 20.26 4.42 12.21
CA LEU A 488 20.77 3.78 13.42
C LEU A 488 21.49 4.84 14.26
N VAL A 489 20.99 5.13 15.46
CA VAL A 489 21.64 6.08 16.38
C VAL A 489 22.35 5.33 17.49
N ALA A 490 23.66 5.55 17.62
CA ALA A 490 24.48 4.97 18.68
C ALA A 490 25.66 5.88 19.01
N ASP A 491 25.98 6.01 20.30
CA ASP A 491 27.16 6.74 20.80
C ASP A 491 27.29 8.18 20.23
N GLY A 492 26.17 8.86 20.04
CA GLY A 492 26.11 10.22 19.48
C GLY A 492 26.39 10.30 17.98
N VAL A 493 26.24 9.18 17.26
CA VAL A 493 26.41 9.09 15.80
C VAL A 493 25.15 8.52 15.17
N VAL A 494 24.74 9.10 14.04
CA VAL A 494 23.67 8.60 13.16
C VAL A 494 24.32 7.89 11.98
N TYR A 495 24.02 6.61 11.81
CA TYR A 495 24.44 5.81 10.66
C TYR A 495 23.26 5.59 9.73
N ILE A 496 23.42 5.92 8.44
CA ILE A 496 22.33 5.83 7.47
C ILE A 496 22.84 5.65 6.04
N GLY A 497 22.24 4.72 5.31
CA GLY A 497 22.49 4.50 3.89
C GLY A 497 21.65 5.42 3.01
N SER A 498 22.13 5.78 1.83
CA SER A 498 21.42 6.63 0.88
C SER A 498 21.38 6.04 -0.54
N GLY A 499 20.41 6.50 -1.34
CA GLY A 499 20.36 6.34 -2.79
C GLY A 499 21.65 6.75 -3.51
N ASP A 500 22.41 7.68 -2.92
CA ASP A 500 23.62 8.25 -3.52
C ASP A 500 24.84 7.32 -3.46
N CYS A 501 24.60 6.05 -3.12
CA CYS A 501 25.61 4.99 -3.00
C CYS A 501 26.63 5.25 -1.88
N HIS A 502 26.21 5.84 -0.76
CA HIS A 502 27.05 5.99 0.43
C HIS A 502 26.37 5.53 1.72
N MET A 503 27.17 4.97 2.63
CA MET A 503 26.86 4.86 4.06
C MET A 503 27.43 6.08 4.77
N TYR A 504 26.58 6.84 5.45
CA TYR A 504 26.96 8.04 6.19
C TYR A 504 27.09 7.75 7.68
N ALA A 505 28.05 8.41 8.32
CA ALA A 505 28.07 8.63 9.76
C ALA A 505 27.99 10.13 10.04
N LEU A 506 26.94 10.54 10.73
CA LEU A 506 26.68 11.94 11.07
C LEU A 506 26.79 12.13 12.58
N ASP A 507 27.34 13.26 13.02
CA ASP A 507 27.23 13.68 14.41
C ASP A 507 25.75 13.90 14.77
N ALA A 508 25.23 13.21 15.79
CA ALA A 508 23.80 13.23 16.11
C ALA A 508 23.30 14.60 16.60
N LYS A 509 24.19 15.44 17.14
CA LYS A 509 23.84 16.77 17.66
C LYS A 509 23.80 17.84 16.57
N THR A 510 24.65 17.74 15.57
CA THR A 510 24.88 18.80 14.56
C THR A 510 24.52 18.38 13.13
N GLY A 511 24.35 17.08 12.89
CA GLY A 511 24.21 16.50 11.56
C GLY A 511 25.49 16.62 10.72
N ALA A 512 26.64 17.00 11.29
CA ALA A 512 27.88 17.11 10.55
C ALA A 512 28.37 15.72 10.09
N VAL A 513 28.81 15.61 8.84
CA VAL A 513 29.37 14.34 8.32
C VAL A 513 30.69 14.06 9.03
N LYS A 514 30.75 12.96 9.78
CA LYS A 514 32.00 12.45 10.40
C LYS A 514 32.82 11.68 9.38
N TRP A 515 32.15 10.79 8.64
CA TRP A 515 32.71 10.05 7.51
C TRP A 515 31.58 9.58 6.58
N LYS A 516 31.95 9.19 5.36
CA LYS A 516 31.08 8.44 4.46
C LYS A 516 31.86 7.34 3.73
N PHE A 517 31.20 6.21 3.50
CA PHE A 517 31.79 5.05 2.83
C PHE A 517 31.05 4.79 1.50
N PRO A 518 31.77 4.74 0.35
CA PRO A 518 31.15 4.54 -0.96
C PRO A 518 30.84 3.07 -1.25
N THR A 519 29.71 2.82 -1.91
CA THR A 519 29.31 1.54 -2.53
C THR A 519 29.08 1.73 -4.02
N ALA A 520 28.91 0.65 -4.78
CA ALA A 520 28.68 0.77 -6.23
C ALA A 520 27.20 1.00 -6.60
N LYS A 521 26.29 0.76 -5.65
CA LYS A 521 24.84 0.94 -5.76
C LYS A 521 24.26 1.38 -4.41
N LEU A 522 22.99 1.79 -4.42
CA LEU A 522 22.28 2.34 -3.26
C LEU A 522 22.26 1.40 -2.04
N ILE A 523 22.03 1.99 -0.87
CA ILE A 523 21.84 1.29 0.40
C ILE A 523 20.42 1.57 0.91
N LYS A 524 19.55 0.53 0.93
CA LYS A 524 18.15 0.61 1.41
C LYS A 524 18.03 0.14 2.87
N ALA A 525 18.77 -0.89 3.28
CA ALA A 525 18.66 -1.46 4.62
C ALA A 525 19.26 -0.55 5.72
N THR A 526 18.62 -0.58 6.88
CA THR A 526 19.15 -0.03 8.14
C THR A 526 20.38 -0.84 8.56
N PRO A 527 21.52 -0.22 8.89
CA PRO A 527 22.71 -0.96 9.32
C PRO A 527 22.55 -1.57 10.72
N ALA A 528 23.40 -2.54 11.05
CA ALA A 528 23.56 -3.04 12.41
C ALA A 528 24.92 -2.64 12.98
N LEU A 529 24.99 -2.35 14.28
CA LEU A 529 26.23 -2.03 15.00
C LEU A 529 26.51 -3.10 16.06
N ALA A 530 27.73 -3.62 16.06
CA ALA A 530 28.24 -4.46 17.16
C ALA A 530 29.75 -4.26 17.31
N ASN A 531 30.21 -4.10 18.56
CA ASN A 531 31.64 -4.04 18.90
C ASN A 531 32.44 -3.04 18.04
N GLY A 532 31.88 -1.85 17.82
CA GLY A 532 32.51 -0.80 17.02
C GLY A 532 32.55 -1.06 15.51
N LYS A 533 31.78 -2.02 15.00
CA LYS A 533 31.68 -2.34 13.57
C LYS A 533 30.25 -2.22 13.06
N LEU A 534 30.10 -1.67 11.87
CA LEU A 534 28.83 -1.50 11.17
C LEU A 534 28.69 -2.50 10.04
N PHE A 535 27.52 -3.14 9.98
CA PHE A 535 27.16 -4.15 8.99
C PHE A 535 25.99 -3.68 8.14
N PHE A 536 26.11 -3.79 6.82
CA PHE A 536 25.05 -3.39 5.91
C PHE A 536 25.20 -4.04 4.53
N GLY A 537 24.09 -4.23 3.83
CA GLY A 537 24.07 -4.65 2.42
C GLY A 537 23.87 -3.46 1.48
N ALA A 538 24.44 -3.54 0.28
CA ALA A 538 24.20 -2.58 -0.80
C ALA A 538 23.73 -3.28 -2.08
N TRP A 539 23.00 -2.58 -2.95
CA TRP A 539 22.39 -3.18 -4.15
C TRP A 539 23.40 -3.65 -5.21
N ASP A 540 24.70 -3.51 -4.94
CA ASP A 540 25.82 -4.08 -5.69
C ASP A 540 26.10 -5.54 -5.34
N ASN A 541 25.13 -6.20 -4.68
CA ASN A 541 25.17 -7.58 -4.20
C ASN A 541 26.27 -7.87 -3.17
N THR A 542 26.78 -6.85 -2.50
CA THR A 542 27.84 -7.00 -1.50
C THR A 542 27.33 -6.68 -0.09
N PHE A 543 27.74 -7.50 0.88
CA PHE A 543 27.55 -7.25 2.31
C PHE A 543 28.86 -6.72 2.90
N TYR A 544 28.77 -5.60 3.61
CA TYR A 544 29.91 -4.81 4.06
C TYR A 544 30.02 -4.82 5.58
N CYS A 545 31.26 -4.75 6.05
CA CYS A 545 31.60 -4.36 7.41
C CYS A 545 32.61 -3.20 7.37
N VAL A 546 32.28 -2.12 8.06
CA VAL A 546 33.18 -0.98 8.24
C VAL A 546 33.40 -0.69 9.72
N ASP A 547 34.53 -0.08 10.06
CA ASP A 547 34.78 0.44 11.39
C ASP A 547 33.84 1.63 11.66
N ALA A 548 33.12 1.59 12.76
CA ALA A 548 32.08 2.58 13.06
C ALA A 548 32.65 3.96 13.41
N ALA A 549 33.89 4.03 13.88
CA ALA A 549 34.52 5.28 14.29
C ALA A 549 35.04 6.08 13.09
N ASN A 550 35.57 5.41 12.07
CA ASN A 550 36.26 6.07 10.95
C ASN A 550 35.80 5.66 9.54
N GLY A 551 34.88 4.70 9.41
CA GLY A 551 34.32 4.25 8.14
C GLY A 551 35.27 3.39 7.29
N GLN A 552 36.41 2.95 7.83
CA GLN A 552 37.35 2.11 7.10
C GLN A 552 36.77 0.71 6.89
N LEU A 553 36.96 0.17 5.68
CA LEU A 553 36.56 -1.19 5.35
C LEU A 553 37.29 -2.19 6.27
N VAL A 554 36.53 -3.04 6.96
CA VAL A 554 37.07 -4.16 7.73
C VAL A 554 37.05 -5.41 6.85
N TRP A 555 35.88 -5.74 6.30
CA TRP A 555 35.70 -6.84 5.35
C TRP A 555 34.47 -6.59 4.47
N LYS A 556 34.39 -7.29 3.34
CA LYS A 556 33.20 -7.33 2.49
C LYS A 556 33.06 -8.70 1.84
N VAL A 557 31.82 -9.14 1.63
CA VAL A 557 31.49 -10.43 1.03
C VAL A 557 30.46 -10.25 -0.08
N PRO A 558 30.75 -10.67 -1.32
CA PRO A 558 29.73 -10.79 -2.37
C PRO A 558 28.74 -11.89 -1.98
N VAL A 559 27.46 -11.56 -1.84
CA VAL A 559 26.42 -12.51 -1.43
C VAL A 559 25.64 -13.10 -2.60
N SER A 560 25.62 -12.40 -3.74
CA SER A 560 24.94 -12.83 -4.96
C SER A 560 25.67 -12.33 -6.22
N THR A 561 25.48 -13.04 -7.32
CA THR A 561 25.90 -12.59 -8.67
C THR A 561 24.72 -12.20 -9.55
N ARG A 562 23.48 -12.43 -9.09
CA ARG A 562 22.27 -12.04 -9.83
C ARG A 562 21.97 -10.58 -9.52
N ASN A 563 21.89 -9.75 -10.57
CA ASN A 563 21.47 -8.36 -10.43
C ASN A 563 20.16 -8.28 -9.64
N LEU A 564 20.10 -7.40 -8.65
CA LEU A 564 18.91 -7.11 -7.83
C LEU A 564 18.50 -8.21 -6.83
N TYR A 565 19.39 -9.18 -6.55
CA TYR A 565 19.20 -10.19 -5.51
C TYR A 565 20.19 -9.97 -4.35
N SER A 566 20.11 -8.82 -3.68
CA SER A 566 21.10 -8.36 -2.70
C SER A 566 20.68 -8.61 -1.23
N ALA A 567 21.67 -8.59 -0.32
CA ALA A 567 21.47 -8.43 1.12
C ALA A 567 21.11 -6.98 1.53
N ALA A 568 20.91 -6.09 0.56
CA ALA A 568 20.50 -4.70 0.76
C ALA A 568 19.03 -4.52 1.12
N THR A 569 18.21 -5.57 0.97
CA THR A 569 16.77 -5.51 1.21
C THR A 569 16.44 -5.64 2.69
N CYS A 570 17.16 -6.49 3.42
CA CYS A 570 16.89 -6.78 4.83
C CYS A 570 17.93 -6.11 5.74
N ASN A 571 17.46 -5.59 6.86
CA ASN A 571 18.32 -5.10 7.93
C ASN A 571 19.08 -6.31 8.53
N PRO A 572 20.41 -6.28 8.64
CA PRO A 572 21.13 -7.33 9.35
C PRO A 572 20.80 -7.30 10.85
N ALA A 573 20.90 -8.45 11.51
CA ALA A 573 20.79 -8.59 12.95
C ALA A 573 22.08 -9.18 13.53
N THR A 574 22.39 -8.88 14.79
CA THR A 574 23.66 -9.31 15.41
C THR A 574 23.48 -9.79 16.85
N THR A 575 24.25 -10.80 17.22
CA THR A 575 24.44 -11.25 18.62
C THR A 575 25.64 -10.60 19.30
N GLY A 576 26.31 -9.65 18.63
CA GLY A 576 27.61 -9.12 19.02
C GLY A 576 28.79 -9.89 18.42
N THR A 577 28.72 -11.23 18.37
CA THR A 577 29.78 -12.08 17.79
C THR A 577 29.44 -12.61 16.41
N LYS A 578 28.15 -12.65 16.05
CA LYS A 578 27.66 -13.08 14.75
C LYS A 578 26.78 -12.02 14.12
N VAL A 579 26.70 -12.05 12.80
CA VAL A 579 25.82 -11.18 12.01
C VAL A 579 25.00 -12.04 11.05
N ILE A 580 23.69 -11.93 11.14
CA ILE A 580 22.73 -12.65 10.31
C ILE A 580 22.07 -11.67 9.33
N VAL A 581 21.94 -12.11 8.09
CA VAL A 581 21.25 -11.35 7.05
C VAL A 581 20.47 -12.28 6.14
N VAL A 582 19.33 -11.79 5.66
CA VAL A 582 18.48 -12.44 4.66
C VAL A 582 18.71 -11.73 3.32
N SER A 583 18.82 -12.49 2.23
CA SER A 583 18.97 -11.96 0.88
C SER A 583 17.86 -12.44 -0.05
N HIS A 584 17.61 -11.69 -1.12
CA HIS A 584 16.58 -12.00 -2.14
C HIS A 584 16.76 -13.35 -2.85
N ASP A 585 17.93 -13.98 -2.76
CA ASP A 585 18.13 -15.37 -3.17
C ASP A 585 17.50 -16.37 -2.17
N TYR A 586 16.63 -15.87 -1.29
CA TYR A 586 15.89 -16.57 -0.25
C TYR A 586 16.79 -17.23 0.81
N SER A 587 18.06 -16.88 0.84
CA SER A 587 19.05 -17.48 1.73
C SER A 587 19.15 -16.71 3.04
N VAL A 588 19.35 -17.45 4.13
CA VAL A 588 19.71 -16.89 5.44
C VAL A 588 21.18 -17.17 5.67
N ARG A 589 21.96 -16.14 5.93
CA ARG A 589 23.42 -16.22 6.05
C ARG A 589 23.85 -15.74 7.41
N CYS A 590 24.83 -16.44 7.99
CA CYS A 590 25.48 -16.00 9.21
C CYS A 590 26.98 -15.84 8.98
N PHE A 591 27.51 -14.71 9.44
CA PHE A 591 28.91 -14.36 9.36
C PHE A 591 29.49 -14.18 10.75
N ASP A 592 30.77 -14.56 10.89
CA ASP A 592 31.58 -14.13 12.01
C ASP A 592 31.75 -12.61 11.94
N GLN A 593 31.42 -11.92 13.03
CA GLN A 593 31.38 -10.46 13.09
C GLN A 593 32.75 -9.82 12.81
N ALA A 594 33.84 -10.46 13.27
CA ALA A 594 35.17 -9.89 13.21
C ALA A 594 35.83 -10.09 11.85
N THR A 595 35.65 -11.27 11.24
CA THR A 595 36.38 -11.70 10.04
C THR A 595 35.55 -11.65 8.76
N GLY A 596 34.22 -11.66 8.86
CA GLY A 596 33.33 -11.81 7.71
C GLY A 596 33.28 -13.24 7.15
N SER A 597 33.88 -14.21 7.84
CA SER A 597 33.82 -15.61 7.43
C SER A 597 32.37 -16.10 7.54
N GLN A 598 31.83 -16.68 6.45
CA GLN A 598 30.50 -17.28 6.50
C GLN A 598 30.53 -18.54 7.37
N LEU A 599 29.83 -18.50 8.50
CA LEU A 599 29.76 -19.60 9.46
C LEU A 599 28.79 -20.68 8.98
N TRP A 600 27.64 -20.27 8.47
CA TRP A 600 26.65 -21.14 7.86
C TRP A 600 25.78 -20.38 6.86
N ILE A 601 25.11 -21.15 6.00
CA ILE A 601 24.09 -20.64 5.08
C ILE A 601 22.94 -21.64 4.99
N TYR A 602 21.72 -21.15 5.20
CA TYR A 602 20.52 -21.86 4.78
C TYR A 602 20.18 -21.41 3.35
N LYS A 603 19.99 -22.38 2.46
CA LYS A 603 19.47 -22.17 1.11
C LYS A 603 18.14 -22.92 0.98
N PRO A 604 17.10 -22.30 0.43
CA PRO A 604 15.87 -23.00 0.17
C PRO A 604 16.04 -24.02 -0.96
N LYS A 605 15.17 -25.01 -0.97
CA LYS A 605 15.05 -25.94 -2.11
C LYS A 605 14.61 -25.17 -3.37
N LYS A 606 14.84 -25.76 -4.55
CA LYS A 606 14.55 -25.13 -5.85
C LYS A 606 13.11 -24.58 -5.96
N ASP A 607 12.16 -25.26 -5.33
CA ASP A 607 10.72 -24.94 -5.38
C ASP A 607 10.20 -24.36 -4.05
N GLU A 608 11.10 -24.01 -3.12
CA GLU A 608 10.76 -23.41 -1.82
C GLU A 608 10.95 -21.89 -1.90
N LEU A 609 9.88 -21.15 -1.65
CA LEU A 609 9.96 -19.72 -1.39
C LEU A 609 10.46 -19.52 0.06
N GLY A 610 11.76 -19.25 0.20
CA GLY A 610 12.38 -19.04 1.51
C GLY A 610 12.20 -17.62 2.05
N PRO A 611 12.83 -17.30 3.20
CA PRO A 611 12.82 -15.96 3.77
C PRO A 611 13.36 -14.92 2.80
N SER A 612 12.61 -13.85 2.59
CA SER A 612 13.04 -12.68 1.81
C SER A 612 12.22 -11.49 2.28
N TYR A 613 12.76 -10.27 2.10
CA TYR A 613 12.17 -8.97 2.46
C TYR A 613 12.03 -8.74 3.97
N SER A 614 11.66 -9.76 4.75
CA SER A 614 11.50 -9.67 6.19
C SER A 614 12.87 -9.72 6.88
N SER A 615 13.20 -8.67 7.63
CA SER A 615 14.46 -8.63 8.39
C SER A 615 14.40 -9.56 9.60
N PRO A 616 15.51 -10.21 9.98
CA PRO A 616 15.56 -11.10 11.13
C PRO A 616 15.45 -10.35 12.46
N THR A 617 14.70 -10.91 13.41
CA THR A 617 14.72 -10.54 14.83
C THR A 617 15.38 -11.67 15.61
N ILE A 618 16.43 -11.38 16.37
CA ILE A 618 17.12 -12.37 17.21
C ILE A 618 16.59 -12.28 18.64
N VAL A 619 16.14 -13.40 19.21
CA VAL A 619 15.82 -13.56 20.64
C VAL A 619 16.42 -14.85 21.16
N GLY A 620 17.27 -14.74 22.18
CA GLY A 620 18.07 -15.87 22.65
C GLY A 620 18.95 -16.41 21.52
N ASP A 621 18.85 -17.70 21.26
CA ASP A 621 19.67 -18.41 20.27
C ASP A 621 18.95 -18.59 18.92
N VAL A 622 17.84 -17.88 18.68
CA VAL A 622 17.03 -18.03 17.47
C VAL A 622 16.85 -16.72 16.74
N ALA A 623 17.07 -16.73 15.42
CA ALA A 623 16.71 -15.67 14.51
C ALA A 623 15.36 -15.99 13.85
N TYR A 624 14.36 -15.14 14.07
CA TYR A 624 13.02 -15.26 13.50
C TYR A 624 12.82 -14.29 12.34
N MET A 625 12.17 -14.74 11.27
CA MET A 625 11.92 -13.95 10.06
C MET A 625 10.67 -14.44 9.33
N GLY A 626 10.06 -13.54 8.57
CA GLY A 626 8.99 -13.87 7.64
C GLY A 626 9.48 -14.43 6.31
N SER A 627 8.56 -15.01 5.56
CA SER A 627 8.75 -15.47 4.19
C SER A 627 7.58 -15.05 3.31
N ILE A 628 7.89 -14.79 2.03
CA ILE A 628 6.88 -14.57 0.99
C ILE A 628 6.08 -15.83 0.67
N ALA A 629 6.41 -16.99 1.26
CA ALA A 629 5.54 -18.17 1.28
C ALA A 629 4.40 -18.08 2.30
N GLY A 630 4.28 -16.96 3.04
CA GLY A 630 3.32 -16.80 4.13
C GLY A 630 3.67 -17.65 5.34
N ARG A 631 4.95 -17.64 5.72
CA ARG A 631 5.48 -18.44 6.81
C ARG A 631 6.33 -17.61 7.75
N ILE A 632 6.36 -18.01 9.02
CA ILE A 632 7.35 -17.57 10.01
C ILE A 632 8.35 -18.70 10.21
N VAL A 633 9.62 -18.41 9.98
CA VAL A 633 10.70 -19.38 10.19
C VAL A 633 11.65 -18.90 11.28
N GLY A 634 12.24 -19.85 11.99
CA GLY A 634 13.24 -19.61 13.01
C GLY A 634 14.48 -20.46 12.73
N HIS A 635 15.65 -19.83 12.74
CA HIS A 635 16.94 -20.51 12.60
C HIS A 635 17.75 -20.37 13.87
N ASN A 636 18.34 -21.47 14.35
CA ASN A 636 19.32 -21.42 15.42
C ASN A 636 20.54 -20.61 14.96
N VAL A 637 20.94 -19.62 15.74
CA VAL A 637 22.00 -18.66 15.39
C VAL A 637 23.37 -19.33 15.32
N GLU A 638 23.61 -20.37 16.11
CA GLU A 638 24.89 -21.08 16.14
C GLU A 638 25.03 -22.08 14.99
N THR A 639 23.98 -22.86 14.71
CA THR A 639 24.05 -23.99 13.78
C THR A 639 23.44 -23.71 12.40
N GLY A 640 22.56 -22.71 12.28
CA GLY A 640 21.75 -22.46 11.09
C GLY A 640 20.57 -23.42 10.93
N GLU A 641 20.38 -24.36 11.86
CA GLU A 641 19.28 -25.32 11.82
C GLU A 641 17.92 -24.61 11.90
N LYS A 642 16.97 -25.01 11.04
CA LYS A 642 15.60 -24.52 11.09
C LYS A 642 14.88 -25.15 12.28
N VAL A 643 14.64 -24.37 13.33
CA VAL A 643 14.02 -24.79 14.60
C VAL A 643 12.53 -24.43 14.69
N LEU A 644 12.05 -23.56 13.80
CA LEU A 644 10.64 -23.20 13.69
C LEU A 644 10.26 -23.04 12.22
N ASP A 645 9.08 -23.53 11.86
CA ASP A 645 8.49 -23.35 10.54
C ASP A 645 6.96 -23.37 10.64
N VAL A 646 6.36 -22.18 10.74
CA VAL A 646 4.91 -22.00 10.93
C VAL A 646 4.30 -21.41 9.68
N GLU A 647 3.36 -22.13 9.08
CA GLU A 647 2.50 -21.60 8.03
C GLU A 647 1.44 -20.68 8.65
N LEU A 648 1.38 -19.42 8.20
CA LEU A 648 0.40 -18.47 8.71
C LEU A 648 -1.01 -18.84 8.27
N ARG A 649 -1.15 -19.38 7.05
CA ARG A 649 -2.41 -19.83 6.47
C ARG A 649 -2.23 -21.13 5.66
N PRO A 650 -2.67 -22.28 6.19
CA PRO A 650 -2.63 -23.55 5.47
C PRO A 650 -3.37 -23.49 4.12
N GLY A 651 -2.67 -23.70 3.01
CA GLY A 651 -3.28 -23.85 1.68
C GLY A 651 -3.51 -22.55 0.89
N LYS A 652 -3.16 -21.38 1.43
CA LYS A 652 -3.02 -20.15 0.65
C LYS A 652 -1.97 -19.23 1.26
N THR A 653 -1.23 -18.58 0.39
CA THR A 653 -0.13 -17.70 0.76
C THR A 653 -0.64 -16.32 1.20
N ASP A 654 -0.31 -15.90 2.41
CA ASP A 654 -0.43 -14.51 2.87
C ASP A 654 0.97 -14.01 3.26
N GLU A 655 1.60 -13.26 2.36
CA GLU A 655 3.05 -13.04 2.34
C GLU A 655 3.50 -12.12 3.49
N VAL A 656 4.54 -12.55 4.21
CA VAL A 656 5.30 -11.64 5.09
C VAL A 656 6.43 -11.05 4.26
N PHE A 657 6.23 -9.81 3.84
CA PHE A 657 7.17 -9.08 2.98
C PHE A 657 8.15 -8.27 3.85
N ASP A 658 8.07 -6.93 3.89
CA ASP A 658 9.01 -6.08 4.66
C ASP A 658 8.76 -6.08 6.19
N SER A 659 7.61 -6.59 6.66
CA SER A 659 7.29 -6.63 8.09
C SER A 659 8.31 -7.46 8.88
N VAL A 660 8.97 -6.79 9.84
CA VAL A 660 9.94 -7.41 10.75
C VAL A 660 9.20 -8.03 11.95
N PRO A 661 9.41 -9.31 12.29
CA PRO A 661 8.73 -9.93 13.42
C PRO A 661 9.06 -9.25 14.76
N LEU A 662 8.05 -9.00 15.58
CA LEU A 662 8.19 -8.62 16.98
C LEU A 662 8.07 -9.88 17.85
N VAL A 663 9.05 -10.16 18.70
CA VAL A 663 9.00 -11.28 19.65
C VAL A 663 8.92 -10.74 21.07
N VAL A 664 7.91 -11.18 21.83
CA VAL A 664 7.69 -10.81 23.23
C VAL A 664 7.34 -12.08 24.00
N GLY A 665 8.23 -12.50 24.90
CA GLY A 665 8.05 -13.78 25.60
C GLY A 665 7.95 -14.95 24.62
N GLU A 666 6.87 -15.74 24.74
CA GLU A 666 6.58 -16.88 23.86
C GLU A 666 5.69 -16.52 22.65
N LYS A 667 5.46 -15.23 22.40
CA LYS A 667 4.64 -14.74 21.30
C LYS A 667 5.47 -14.04 20.24
N LEU A 668 5.13 -14.25 18.98
CA LEU A 668 5.68 -13.55 17.84
C LEU A 668 4.56 -12.89 17.04
N TYR A 669 4.71 -11.61 16.71
CA TYR A 669 3.77 -10.83 15.93
C TYR A 669 4.36 -10.41 14.59
N ALA A 670 3.60 -10.56 13.51
CA ALA A 670 4.02 -10.15 12.17
C ALA A 670 2.83 -9.70 11.33
N GLY A 671 3.04 -8.68 10.50
CA GLY A 671 2.09 -8.22 9.48
C GLY A 671 2.32 -8.91 8.13
N THR A 672 1.29 -8.87 7.28
CA THR A 672 1.34 -9.40 5.91
C THR A 672 0.83 -8.41 4.88
N ILE A 673 1.09 -8.71 3.60
CA ILE A 673 0.53 -7.95 2.48
C ILE A 673 -0.99 -8.14 2.33
N GLY A 674 -1.58 -9.18 2.92
CA GLY A 674 -3.04 -9.32 2.99
C GLY A 674 -3.72 -8.33 3.96
N GLY A 675 -2.97 -7.42 4.60
CA GLY A 675 -3.53 -6.50 5.60
C GLY A 675 -3.80 -7.15 6.95
N ASN A 676 -3.18 -8.31 7.20
CA ASN A 676 -3.41 -9.12 8.39
C ASN A 676 -2.24 -9.01 9.37
N VAL A 677 -2.54 -9.11 10.66
CA VAL A 677 -1.56 -9.24 11.74
C VAL A 677 -1.75 -10.58 12.42
N TYR A 678 -0.69 -11.35 12.52
CA TYR A 678 -0.68 -12.68 13.13
C TYR A 678 0.03 -12.66 14.46
N CYS A 679 -0.43 -13.50 15.36
CA CYS A 679 0.32 -13.95 16.53
C CYS A 679 0.65 -15.43 16.38
N VAL A 680 1.93 -15.77 16.49
CA VAL A 680 2.43 -17.14 16.56
C VAL A 680 2.81 -17.44 18.01
N ASP A 681 2.27 -18.53 18.54
CA ASP A 681 2.68 -19.10 19.81
C ASP A 681 3.93 -19.96 19.58
N LEU A 682 5.08 -19.45 20.01
CA LEU A 682 6.39 -20.06 19.76
C LEU A 682 6.55 -21.39 20.48
N ALA A 683 5.95 -21.54 21.67
CA ALA A 683 6.00 -22.79 22.44
C ALA A 683 5.18 -23.90 21.76
N LYS A 684 4.04 -23.55 21.15
CA LYS A 684 3.17 -24.50 20.43
C LYS A 684 3.54 -24.68 18.96
N GLY A 685 4.36 -23.79 18.39
CA GLY A 685 4.72 -23.81 16.97
C GLY A 685 3.53 -23.63 16.03
N LYS A 686 2.58 -22.74 16.37
CA LYS A 686 1.38 -22.50 15.56
C LYS A 686 0.84 -21.08 15.73
N VAL A 687 0.01 -20.66 14.78
CA VAL A 687 -0.78 -19.42 14.90
C VAL A 687 -1.73 -19.52 16.09
N ASP A 688 -1.73 -18.50 16.94
CA ASP A 688 -2.63 -18.34 18.07
C ASP A 688 -3.89 -17.55 17.68
N TRP A 689 -3.69 -16.42 17.00
CA TRP A 689 -4.76 -15.57 16.47
C TRP A 689 -4.30 -14.76 15.27
N SER A 690 -5.25 -14.21 14.51
CA SER A 690 -4.98 -13.26 13.43
C SER A 690 -6.06 -12.17 13.38
N VAL A 691 -5.69 -10.94 13.01
CA VAL A 691 -6.61 -9.80 12.85
C VAL A 691 -6.40 -9.17 11.48
N ALA A 692 -7.46 -9.10 10.66
CA ALA A 692 -7.49 -8.25 9.48
C ALA A 692 -7.70 -6.78 9.90
N LEU A 693 -6.76 -5.89 9.55
CA LEU A 693 -6.83 -4.46 9.93
C LEU A 693 -7.73 -3.67 9.00
N GLN A 694 -7.50 -3.79 7.69
CA GLN A 694 -8.21 -3.18 6.56
C GLN A 694 -7.38 -3.50 5.29
N PRO A 695 -7.87 -3.23 4.06
CA PRO A 695 -7.02 -3.39 2.89
C PRO A 695 -5.92 -2.35 3.00
N GLY A 696 -4.69 -2.80 2.88
CA GLY A 696 -3.54 -2.01 3.27
C GLY A 696 -2.41 -2.92 3.70
N PHE A 697 -1.36 -3.02 2.89
CA PHE A 697 -0.16 -3.78 3.25
C PHE A 697 0.31 -3.43 4.67
N VAL A 698 0.60 -4.46 5.47
CA VAL A 698 1.31 -4.29 6.74
C VAL A 698 2.77 -4.61 6.50
N LEU A 699 3.51 -3.60 6.03
CA LEU A 699 4.95 -3.69 5.78
C LEU A 699 5.79 -3.35 7.02
N THR A 700 5.14 -2.98 8.12
CA THR A 700 5.78 -2.40 9.29
C THR A 700 5.93 -3.41 10.42
N ARG A 701 7.00 -3.28 11.20
CA ARG A 701 7.16 -3.99 12.48
C ARG A 701 6.06 -3.58 13.46
N PRO A 702 5.23 -4.51 13.97
CA PRO A 702 4.38 -4.25 15.12
C PRO A 702 5.21 -3.81 16.33
N VAL A 703 4.70 -2.89 17.15
CA VAL A 703 5.34 -2.49 18.41
C VAL A 703 4.39 -2.64 19.59
N LEU A 704 4.93 -2.90 20.77
CA LEU A 704 4.15 -3.08 21.99
C LEU A 704 4.08 -1.77 22.78
N TRP A 705 2.86 -1.29 23.06
CA TRP A 705 2.58 -0.21 24.00
C TRP A 705 1.77 -0.75 25.17
N GLY A 706 2.45 -1.01 26.30
CA GLY A 706 1.85 -1.72 27.43
C GLY A 706 1.44 -3.13 27.04
N ASN A 707 0.14 -3.41 27.02
CA ASN A 707 -0.44 -4.69 26.60
C ASN A 707 -1.22 -4.59 25.29
N ARG A 708 -0.79 -3.69 24.41
CA ARG A 708 -1.44 -3.36 23.15
C ARG A 708 -0.41 -3.37 22.05
N LEU A 709 -0.76 -3.88 20.87
CA LEU A 709 0.08 -3.74 19.69
C LEU A 709 -0.31 -2.49 18.92
N LEU A 710 0.68 -1.76 18.42
CA LEU A 710 0.50 -0.69 17.45
C LEU A 710 1.09 -1.13 16.11
N VAL A 711 0.31 -0.96 15.05
CA VAL A 711 0.67 -1.43 13.70
C VAL A 711 0.35 -0.33 12.69
N ALA A 712 1.38 0.21 12.04
CA ALA A 712 1.20 1.11 10.91
C ALA A 712 0.91 0.31 9.63
N SER A 713 0.03 0.82 8.79
CA SER A 713 -0.40 0.13 7.57
C SER A 713 -0.54 1.11 6.40
N MET A 714 -0.51 0.55 5.19
CA MET A 714 -0.91 1.26 3.97
C MET A 714 -2.40 1.64 3.97
N ALA A 715 -3.22 1.13 4.91
CA ALA A 715 -4.60 1.54 5.14
C ALA A 715 -4.73 2.95 5.78
N ASN A 716 -3.80 3.87 5.48
CA ASN A 716 -3.80 5.26 5.94
C ASN A 716 -3.93 5.43 7.47
N ALA A 717 -3.37 4.52 8.27
CA ALA A 717 -3.56 4.56 9.72
C ALA A 717 -2.50 3.78 10.52
N VAL A 718 -2.41 4.11 11.82
CA VAL A 718 -1.85 3.24 12.83
C VAL A 718 -2.98 2.61 13.64
N PHE A 719 -3.00 1.28 13.72
CA PHE A 719 -4.02 0.51 14.41
C PHE A 719 -3.52 0.09 15.79
N GLU A 720 -4.37 0.23 16.80
CA GLU A 720 -4.21 -0.40 18.09
C GLU A 720 -4.90 -1.77 18.08
N ILE A 721 -4.21 -2.82 18.53
CA ILE A 721 -4.77 -4.15 18.77
C ILE A 721 -4.72 -4.41 20.27
N VAL A 722 -5.86 -4.74 20.86
CA VAL A 722 -6.02 -4.99 22.30
C VAL A 722 -6.26 -6.47 22.58
N GLY A 723 -5.96 -6.92 23.80
CA GLY A 723 -6.17 -8.31 24.22
C GLY A 723 -5.10 -9.28 23.70
N VAL A 724 -3.88 -8.79 23.45
CA VAL A 724 -2.79 -9.51 22.77
C VAL A 724 -1.91 -10.38 23.70
N GLU A 725 -2.18 -10.36 25.01
CA GLU A 725 -1.43 -11.07 26.06
C GLU A 725 -1.50 -12.60 25.95
#